data_AF-A0A8J6AVG1-F1
#
_entry.id   AF-A0A8J6AVG1-F1
#
_cell.length_a   1.000
_cell.length_b   1.000
_cell.length_c   1.000
_cell.angle_alpha   90.00
_cell.angle_beta   90.00
_cell.angle_gamma   90.00
#
_symmetry.space_group_name_H-M   'P 1'
#
loop_
_entity.id
_entity.type
_entity.pdbx_description
1 polymer ?
#
loop_
_entity_poly.entity_id
_entity_poly.type
_entity_poly.pdbx_seq_one_letter_code
_entity_poly.pdbx_strand_id
1 'polypeptide(L)'
;MLPITEHLLHILGLEKTAFRLYAVSALLLSLLFFLFRLLLQFLRLCRRFYITCHRLRCFPQPPRRNWLLGHLGMYLPNESGLQDEKKVLDNMHHVILVWMGPVLPLLVLVHPDYIKPLLGASAAIAPKDDLFYGFLKPWLGDGLLLSKGDKWSRHRRMLTPAFHFDILKPYMKIFNQCTDIMHAKWRRLAQGSVVSLDMFEHVSLMTLDSLQKCVFSYNSNCQEKLSDYISAIIELSALAVRRQYRLHHYIDFIYYRTADGRRFREACDTVHHFTTEVIQERRKALRQQGAEAWLKSKQGKTLDFIDVLLLARDEDGKELSDEDIRAEADTFMFEGHDTTSSGLSWVLFNLAKYPEYQEKCREEIQEVMKGRELEEVEWDDLIQLPFTTMCIKESLRQFPPVTLVSRRCTQDIKLPDGRIIPKGIICLVSIYGTHHNPTVWPDSKVYNPYRFDPDKPQQRSPLAFVPFSAGPRNCIGQSFAMAEMRVAVALTLLRFRLTVDRTRKVRRKPELILRTENGIWLNLSLSWLGFGPLLASPWQLLLLLGTSWLLARVLARIYAFYDNCCRLRCFPQPPKRNWFLGHLGMAKSNEEGLRLVEDLGHHFRDVHLWWMGPFYPILRLVHPKFVAPLLQAPANIIPKDMFFYSLLKPWLGDGLLLSAGDKWSHHRRLLTPAFHFEILKPYMKIFNKSADIMHAKWKNLASEGSTRLDMFEHISLMTLDSLQKCVFSFDSNCQEKPSEYIAAILELSALVIKRTERIFLHMDFLYYLTPDGRRFRRACDLVHAFTDTVIQERRHTLILQGVDDFLKVKAKTKTLDFIDVLLLAKDEDGNELSDEDIRAEADTFMFEGEDPNVGLWKAQGRGGWTMDHPNMPFLPTFPMALNVREMLKQPRDSNLPGCSSGHDTTASGLSWVLYNLAKHPEYQERCREEVQMLLRERETKEIEWEDLSQLPFLTMCIKESLRLHPPVTVISRCTTQDVVLPDGRVIPKGNICTISIFGIHHNPSVWPEPEVYNPFRFDPETPQKRSPLAFIPFSAGPRNCIGQTFAMAEMKVVLALTLLRFRVLPDDEEPRRKPELILRAEEGLWLRLEPLSAGPQ
;
A
#
# COMPACT_ATOMS: atom_id res chain seq x y z
N MET A 1 -73.58 58.99 5.68
CA MET A 1 -72.20 59.52 5.72
C MET A 1 -71.69 59.35 7.15
N LEU A 2 -70.39 59.19 7.37
CA LEU A 2 -69.83 58.77 8.68
C LEU A 2 -69.31 59.99 9.49
N PRO A 3 -69.37 59.98 10.84
CA PRO A 3 -69.13 61.18 11.68
C PRO A 3 -67.72 61.80 11.56
N ILE A 4 -66.76 61.03 11.05
CA ILE A 4 -65.36 61.42 10.91
C ILE A 4 -65.18 62.64 9.99
N THR A 5 -66.02 62.76 8.94
CA THR A 5 -65.93 63.93 8.04
C THR A 5 -66.43 65.22 8.70
N GLU A 6 -67.46 65.16 9.54
CA GLU A 6 -67.94 66.37 10.24
C GLU A 6 -66.92 66.84 11.29
N HIS A 7 -66.32 65.91 12.05
CA HIS A 7 -65.33 66.26 13.06
C HIS A 7 -64.06 66.89 12.46
N LEU A 8 -63.52 66.33 11.37
CA LEU A 8 -62.38 66.93 10.66
C LEU A 8 -62.69 68.29 10.04
N LEU A 9 -63.93 68.53 9.61
CA LEU A 9 -64.32 69.77 8.95
C LEU A 9 -64.72 70.88 9.94
N HIS A 10 -65.14 70.52 11.15
CA HIS A 10 -65.27 71.41 12.29
C HIS A 10 -63.90 71.85 12.85
N ILE A 11 -62.89 70.97 12.83
CA ILE A 11 -61.50 71.29 13.22
C ILE A 11 -60.84 72.27 12.23
N LEU A 12 -61.22 72.24 10.95
CA LEU A 12 -60.63 73.07 9.90
C LEU A 12 -61.39 74.40 9.63
N GLY A 13 -62.46 74.71 10.36
CA GLY A 13 -63.18 75.99 10.24
C GLY A 13 -63.88 76.24 8.89
N LEU A 14 -64.07 75.21 8.07
CA LEU A 14 -64.56 75.32 6.69
C LEU A 14 -66.07 75.06 6.55
N GLU A 15 -66.88 75.77 7.34
CA GLU A 15 -68.32 75.81 7.13
C GLU A 15 -68.69 76.81 6.02
N LYS A 16 -69.41 76.30 5.01
CA LYS A 16 -70.12 77.06 3.97
C LYS A 16 -69.27 77.97 3.05
N THR A 17 -68.34 77.39 2.29
CA THR A 17 -67.85 78.00 1.04
C THR A 17 -67.86 77.02 -0.13
N ALA A 18 -68.20 77.52 -1.33
CA ALA A 18 -68.21 76.73 -2.57
C ALA A 18 -66.86 76.06 -2.88
N PHE A 19 -65.77 76.62 -2.36
CA PHE A 19 -64.42 76.06 -2.37
C PHE A 19 -64.37 74.58 -1.93
N ARG A 20 -65.16 74.19 -0.92
CA ARG A 20 -65.23 72.80 -0.41
C ARG A 20 -65.80 71.84 -1.45
N LEU A 21 -66.75 72.28 -2.27
CA LEU A 21 -67.31 71.50 -3.37
C LEU A 21 -66.30 71.39 -4.53
N TYR A 22 -65.63 72.49 -4.88
CA TYR A 22 -64.60 72.50 -5.93
C TYR A 22 -63.38 71.65 -5.58
N ALA A 23 -62.87 71.73 -4.34
CA ALA A 23 -61.71 70.95 -3.88
C ALA A 23 -62.00 69.43 -3.87
N VAL A 24 -63.16 69.01 -3.36
CA VAL A 24 -63.59 67.61 -3.40
C VAL A 24 -63.81 67.12 -4.83
N SER A 25 -64.39 67.96 -5.70
CA SER A 25 -64.57 67.63 -7.12
C SER A 25 -63.23 67.50 -7.86
N ALA A 26 -62.25 68.37 -7.57
CA ALA A 26 -60.90 68.30 -8.16
C ALA A 26 -60.12 67.06 -7.67
N LEU A 27 -60.27 66.67 -6.41
CA LEU A 27 -59.71 65.42 -5.88
C LEU A 27 -60.36 64.19 -6.53
N LEU A 28 -61.68 64.19 -6.72
CA LEU A 28 -62.39 63.12 -7.45
C LEU A 28 -61.98 63.05 -8.93
N LEU A 29 -61.88 64.19 -9.62
CA LEU A 29 -61.45 64.24 -11.01
C LEU A 29 -59.99 63.83 -11.20
N SER A 30 -59.08 64.21 -10.29
CA SER A 30 -57.68 63.77 -10.35
C SER A 30 -57.54 62.28 -10.02
N LEU A 31 -58.31 61.75 -9.06
CA LEU A 31 -58.38 60.31 -8.79
C LEU A 31 -58.95 59.54 -10.00
N LEU A 32 -60.03 60.01 -10.61
CA LEU A 32 -60.62 59.42 -11.83
C LEU A 32 -59.64 59.47 -13.01
N PHE A 33 -58.92 60.58 -13.19
CA PHE A 33 -57.87 60.69 -14.21
C PHE A 33 -56.72 59.71 -13.96
N PHE A 34 -56.31 59.52 -12.70
CA PHE A 34 -55.27 58.55 -12.33
C PHE A 34 -55.75 57.11 -12.54
N LEU A 35 -56.98 56.78 -12.13
CA LEU A 35 -57.60 55.47 -12.39
C LEU A 35 -57.78 55.21 -13.89
N PHE A 36 -58.16 56.21 -14.68
CA PHE A 36 -58.24 56.10 -16.14
C PHE A 36 -56.87 55.93 -16.80
N ARG A 37 -55.84 56.66 -16.33
CA ARG A 37 -54.44 56.47 -16.74
C ARG A 37 -53.97 55.04 -16.44
N LEU A 38 -54.25 54.52 -15.24
CA LEU A 38 -53.93 53.14 -14.84
C LEU A 38 -54.68 52.11 -15.69
N LEU A 39 -55.99 52.29 -15.93
CA LEU A 39 -56.78 51.42 -16.79
C LEU A 39 -56.26 51.42 -18.23
N LEU A 40 -55.90 52.58 -18.77
CA LEU A 40 -55.32 52.70 -20.11
C LEU A 40 -53.93 52.04 -20.20
N GLN A 41 -53.11 52.16 -19.15
CA GLN A 41 -51.84 51.43 -19.03
C GLN A 41 -52.05 49.92 -18.96
N PHE A 42 -53.03 49.47 -18.17
CA PHE A 42 -53.40 48.05 -18.05
C PHE A 42 -53.90 47.48 -19.38
N LEU A 43 -54.83 48.16 -20.07
CA LEU A 43 -55.32 47.75 -21.39
C LEU A 43 -54.19 47.72 -22.45
N ARG A 44 -53.26 48.69 -22.41
CA ARG A 44 -52.06 48.67 -23.26
C ARG A 44 -51.16 47.48 -22.94
N LEU A 45 -50.99 47.13 -21.66
CA LEU A 45 -50.23 45.97 -21.22
C LEU A 45 -50.89 44.66 -21.67
N CYS A 46 -52.20 44.51 -21.47
CA CYS A 46 -52.98 43.36 -21.94
C CYS A 46 -52.93 43.20 -23.47
N ARG A 47 -53.08 44.30 -24.24
CA ARG A 47 -52.93 44.27 -25.71
C ARG A 47 -51.52 43.86 -26.14
N ARG A 48 -50.48 44.43 -25.51
CA ARG A 48 -49.08 44.08 -25.80
C ARG A 48 -48.80 42.62 -25.46
N PHE A 49 -49.30 42.14 -24.32
CA PHE A 49 -49.22 40.75 -23.90
C PHE A 49 -49.92 39.81 -24.89
N TYR A 50 -51.16 40.12 -25.30
CA TYR A 50 -51.89 39.35 -26.30
C TYR A 50 -51.15 39.25 -27.64
N ILE A 51 -50.64 40.37 -28.17
CA ILE A 51 -49.85 40.39 -29.41
C ILE A 51 -48.58 39.55 -29.27
N THR A 52 -47.91 39.63 -28.11
CA THR A 52 -46.71 38.85 -27.81
C THR A 52 -47.02 37.36 -27.75
N CYS A 53 -48.06 36.95 -27.02
CA CYS A 53 -48.56 35.59 -26.97
C CYS A 53 -48.90 35.06 -28.37
N HIS A 54 -49.60 35.84 -29.19
CA HIS A 54 -49.97 35.45 -30.56
C HIS A 54 -48.72 35.22 -31.44
N ARG A 55 -47.77 36.16 -31.46
CA ARG A 55 -46.50 36.02 -32.21
C ARG A 55 -45.66 34.82 -31.77
N LEU A 56 -45.75 34.41 -30.51
CA LEU A 56 -44.97 33.28 -29.97
C LEU A 56 -45.63 31.90 -30.16
N ARG A 57 -46.88 31.82 -30.65
CA ARG A 57 -47.59 30.53 -30.87
C ARG A 57 -46.89 29.57 -31.84
N CYS A 58 -46.00 30.07 -32.70
CA CYS A 58 -45.22 29.27 -33.65
C CYS A 58 -44.00 28.56 -33.03
N PHE A 59 -43.72 28.78 -31.75
CA PHE A 59 -42.67 28.07 -31.01
C PHE A 59 -43.28 26.95 -30.15
N PRO A 60 -42.72 25.72 -30.19
CA PRO A 60 -43.19 24.64 -29.33
C PRO A 60 -42.90 24.98 -27.87
N GLN A 61 -43.84 24.64 -26.98
CA GLN A 61 -43.68 24.77 -25.52
C GLN A 61 -43.92 23.40 -24.88
N PRO A 62 -43.22 23.04 -23.80
CA PRO A 62 -43.56 21.87 -23.00
C PRO A 62 -44.90 22.08 -22.26
N PRO A 63 -45.44 21.05 -21.59
CA PRO A 63 -46.63 21.21 -20.76
C PRO A 63 -46.41 22.20 -19.61
N ARG A 64 -47.31 23.17 -19.44
CA ARG A 64 -47.25 24.11 -18.31
C ARG A 64 -47.57 23.39 -17.00
N ARG A 65 -46.84 23.71 -15.93
CA ARG A 65 -47.10 23.18 -14.59
C ARG A 65 -48.43 23.67 -14.01
N ASN A 66 -48.72 24.96 -14.18
CA ASN A 66 -50.04 25.57 -13.96
C ASN A 66 -50.09 26.98 -14.59
N TRP A 67 -51.24 27.65 -14.51
CA TRP A 67 -51.44 28.97 -15.12
C TRP A 67 -50.62 30.11 -14.47
N LEU A 68 -50.35 30.02 -13.16
CA LEU A 68 -49.75 31.09 -12.36
C LEU A 68 -48.21 31.03 -12.34
N LEU A 69 -47.62 29.84 -12.41
CA LEU A 69 -46.17 29.62 -12.43
C LEU A 69 -45.65 29.39 -13.86
N GLY A 70 -46.52 29.00 -14.79
CA GLY A 70 -46.13 28.63 -16.15
C GLY A 70 -45.23 27.40 -16.14
N HIS A 71 -43.94 27.62 -16.42
CA HIS A 71 -42.87 26.62 -16.41
C HIS A 71 -41.86 26.85 -15.26
N LEU A 72 -42.10 27.82 -14.38
CA LEU A 72 -41.19 28.11 -13.26
C LEU A 72 -41.08 26.89 -12.33
N GLY A 73 -39.84 26.48 -12.05
CA GLY A 73 -39.54 25.29 -11.25
C GLY A 73 -39.73 23.96 -12.00
N MET A 74 -39.80 23.96 -13.33
CA MET A 74 -39.60 22.76 -14.17
C MET A 74 -38.09 22.47 -14.30
N TYR A 75 -37.33 23.42 -14.82
CA TYR A 75 -35.87 23.33 -14.92
C TYR A 75 -35.23 23.85 -13.63
N LEU A 76 -35.26 23.07 -12.55
CA LEU A 76 -34.60 23.44 -11.30
C LEU A 76 -33.07 23.48 -11.46
N PRO A 77 -32.34 24.31 -10.68
CA PRO A 77 -30.89 24.40 -10.75
C PRO A 77 -30.22 23.23 -10.00
N ASN A 78 -30.56 22.00 -10.39
CA ASN A 78 -30.09 20.77 -9.78
C ASN A 78 -30.14 19.60 -10.78
N GLU A 79 -29.68 18.43 -10.32
CA GLU A 79 -29.57 17.22 -11.14
C GLU A 79 -30.91 16.78 -11.76
N SER A 80 -32.05 16.97 -11.06
CA SER A 80 -33.37 16.63 -11.62
C SER A 80 -33.79 17.61 -12.73
N GLY A 81 -33.57 18.91 -12.56
CA GLY A 81 -33.91 19.89 -13.60
C GLY A 81 -33.10 19.72 -14.89
N LEU A 82 -31.82 19.34 -14.78
CA LEU A 82 -30.98 18.98 -15.94
C LEU A 82 -31.40 17.67 -16.62
N GLN A 83 -32.03 16.74 -15.88
CA GLN A 83 -32.65 15.54 -16.46
C GLN A 83 -33.99 15.85 -17.13
N ASP A 84 -34.77 16.80 -16.60
CA ASP A 84 -36.01 17.25 -17.22
C ASP A 84 -35.76 18.11 -18.48
N GLU A 85 -34.73 18.97 -18.49
CA GLU A 85 -34.25 19.62 -19.71
C GLU A 85 -33.89 18.59 -20.78
N LYS A 86 -33.22 17.49 -20.40
CA LYS A 86 -32.85 16.40 -21.30
C LYS A 86 -34.07 15.68 -21.90
N LYS A 87 -35.13 15.41 -21.12
CA LYS A 87 -36.39 14.83 -21.63
C LYS A 87 -37.09 15.74 -22.64
N VAL A 88 -37.00 17.05 -22.45
CA VAL A 88 -37.53 18.03 -23.41
C VAL A 88 -36.66 18.09 -24.66
N LEU A 89 -35.33 18.05 -24.54
CA LEU A 89 -34.39 17.99 -25.67
C LEU A 89 -34.54 16.71 -26.51
N ASP A 90 -34.94 15.59 -25.91
CA ASP A 90 -35.26 14.34 -26.64
C ASP A 90 -36.48 14.51 -27.59
N ASN A 91 -37.28 15.60 -27.47
CA ASN A 91 -38.45 15.90 -28.32
C ASN A 91 -38.43 17.27 -29.02
N MET A 92 -37.65 18.24 -28.52
CA MET A 92 -37.65 19.63 -29.00
C MET A 92 -36.22 20.11 -29.27
N HIS A 93 -35.76 19.92 -30.51
CA HIS A 93 -34.34 20.04 -30.86
C HIS A 93 -33.88 21.44 -31.35
N HIS A 94 -34.72 22.48 -31.34
CA HIS A 94 -34.41 23.77 -31.99
C HIS A 94 -34.58 25.00 -31.10
N VAL A 95 -35.83 25.38 -30.83
CA VAL A 95 -36.23 26.52 -30.00
C VAL A 95 -37.44 26.13 -29.18
N ILE A 96 -37.41 26.40 -27.88
CA ILE A 96 -38.43 26.02 -26.90
C ILE A 96 -38.98 27.29 -26.23
N LEU A 97 -40.30 27.46 -26.23
CA LEU A 97 -40.98 28.55 -25.54
C LEU A 97 -41.25 28.19 -24.08
N VAL A 98 -40.66 28.95 -23.17
CA VAL A 98 -40.77 28.81 -21.72
C VAL A 98 -41.48 30.06 -21.16
N TRP A 99 -42.14 29.93 -20.01
CA TRP A 99 -42.95 30.99 -19.40
C TRP A 99 -42.63 31.06 -17.91
N MET A 100 -42.15 32.20 -17.43
CA MET A 100 -41.98 32.46 -16.00
C MET A 100 -43.21 33.19 -15.48
N GLY A 101 -44.08 32.45 -14.79
CA GLY A 101 -45.41 32.95 -14.46
C GLY A 101 -46.30 33.18 -15.70
N PRO A 102 -47.38 33.97 -15.59
CA PRO A 102 -48.36 34.12 -16.66
C PRO A 102 -47.91 35.09 -17.77
N VAL A 103 -46.97 36.01 -17.49
CA VAL A 103 -46.71 37.20 -18.33
C VAL A 103 -45.34 37.29 -18.98
N LEU A 104 -44.35 36.50 -18.55
CA LEU A 104 -42.97 36.62 -19.01
C LEU A 104 -42.54 35.43 -19.88
N PRO A 105 -42.56 35.57 -21.23
CA PRO A 105 -42.04 34.56 -22.14
C PRO A 105 -40.52 34.62 -22.27
N LEU A 106 -39.90 33.45 -22.35
CA LEU A 106 -38.50 33.24 -22.67
C LEU A 106 -38.41 32.25 -23.84
N LEU A 107 -37.50 32.48 -24.80
CA LEU A 107 -37.18 31.48 -25.82
C LEU A 107 -35.85 30.81 -25.47
N VAL A 108 -35.82 29.49 -25.33
CA VAL A 108 -34.59 28.71 -25.11
C VAL A 108 -34.15 28.13 -26.45
N LEU A 109 -32.93 28.45 -26.88
CA LEU A 109 -32.35 28.03 -28.16
C LEU A 109 -31.29 26.97 -27.88
N VAL A 110 -31.38 25.85 -28.60
CA VAL A 110 -30.64 24.60 -28.31
C VAL A 110 -29.97 23.98 -29.55
N HIS A 111 -29.88 24.71 -30.66
CA HIS A 111 -29.33 24.22 -31.94
C HIS A 111 -28.38 25.26 -32.57
N PRO A 112 -27.23 24.85 -33.14
CA PRO A 112 -26.22 25.75 -33.70
C PRO A 112 -26.78 26.80 -34.66
N ASP A 113 -27.63 26.39 -35.59
CA ASP A 113 -28.17 27.31 -36.62
C ASP A 113 -29.19 28.31 -36.07
N TYR A 114 -29.81 28.01 -34.92
CA TYR A 114 -30.76 28.91 -34.27
C TYR A 114 -30.07 29.86 -33.30
N ILE A 115 -28.96 29.44 -32.68
CA ILE A 115 -28.13 30.34 -31.86
C ILE A 115 -27.27 31.26 -32.74
N LYS A 116 -26.98 30.90 -33.99
CA LYS A 116 -26.15 31.68 -34.94
C LYS A 116 -26.64 33.12 -35.16
N PRO A 117 -27.92 33.41 -35.49
CA PRO A 117 -28.41 34.78 -35.65
C PRO A 117 -28.33 35.62 -34.37
N LEU A 118 -28.35 34.98 -33.19
CA LEU A 118 -28.36 35.65 -31.89
C LEU A 118 -26.95 35.90 -31.34
N LEU A 119 -26.04 34.92 -31.45
CA LEU A 119 -24.66 35.05 -31.01
C LEU A 119 -23.80 35.83 -32.02
N GLY A 120 -24.08 35.70 -33.31
CA GLY A 120 -23.40 36.46 -34.38
C GLY A 120 -23.86 37.91 -34.50
N ALA A 121 -24.96 38.29 -33.85
CA ALA A 121 -25.43 39.68 -33.83
C ALA A 121 -24.49 40.60 -33.01
N SER A 122 -24.48 41.89 -33.36
CA SER A 122 -23.72 42.89 -32.60
C SER A 122 -24.21 43.00 -31.15
N ALA A 123 -23.33 43.45 -30.26
CA ALA A 123 -23.66 43.64 -28.84
C ALA A 123 -24.79 44.67 -28.60
N ALA A 124 -25.13 45.51 -29.59
CA ALA A 124 -26.26 46.44 -29.56
C ALA A 124 -27.59 45.79 -30.02
N ILE A 125 -27.53 44.77 -30.89
CA ILE A 125 -28.69 44.02 -31.38
C ILE A 125 -29.14 42.95 -30.38
N ALA A 126 -28.16 42.25 -29.80
CA ALA A 126 -28.37 41.21 -28.79
C ALA A 126 -27.49 41.47 -27.54
N PRO A 127 -27.74 42.57 -26.79
CA PRO A 127 -27.15 42.75 -25.46
C PRO A 127 -27.61 41.66 -24.50
N LYS A 128 -26.89 41.50 -23.39
CA LYS A 128 -27.39 40.75 -22.23
C LYS A 128 -28.65 41.42 -21.67
N ASP A 129 -29.60 40.62 -21.21
CA ASP A 129 -30.85 41.13 -20.63
C ASP A 129 -30.60 41.74 -19.23
N ASP A 130 -31.49 42.63 -18.79
CA ASP A 130 -31.40 43.26 -17.46
C ASP A 130 -31.99 42.40 -16.34
N LEU A 131 -32.70 41.31 -16.67
CA LEU A 131 -33.47 40.55 -15.70
C LEU A 131 -32.59 39.61 -14.89
N PHE A 132 -31.79 38.78 -15.57
CA PHE A 132 -30.89 37.82 -14.92
C PHE A 132 -29.55 38.45 -14.57
N TYR A 133 -28.95 39.21 -15.50
CA TYR A 133 -27.67 39.88 -15.26
C TYR A 133 -27.80 41.11 -14.33
N GLY A 134 -28.98 41.71 -14.20
CA GLY A 134 -29.22 42.79 -13.24
C GLY A 134 -29.01 42.36 -11.79
N PHE A 135 -29.24 41.07 -11.47
CA PHE A 135 -28.95 40.52 -10.14
C PHE A 135 -27.46 40.47 -9.80
N LEU A 136 -26.58 40.48 -10.80
CA LEU A 136 -25.12 40.49 -10.63
C LEU A 136 -24.55 41.92 -10.55
N LYS A 137 -25.30 42.95 -10.97
CA LYS A 137 -24.83 44.34 -11.00
C LYS A 137 -24.35 44.91 -9.65
N PRO A 138 -24.96 44.57 -8.49
CA PRO A 138 -24.43 45.02 -7.20
C PRO A 138 -23.08 44.40 -6.84
N TRP A 139 -22.73 43.26 -7.44
CA TRP A 139 -21.48 42.54 -7.22
C TRP A 139 -20.42 42.88 -8.27
N LEU A 140 -20.71 42.75 -9.56
CA LEU A 140 -19.72 42.94 -10.65
C LEU A 140 -19.71 44.36 -11.25
N GLY A 141 -20.49 45.29 -10.69
CA GLY A 141 -20.61 46.65 -11.19
C GLY A 141 -21.12 46.72 -12.63
N ASP A 142 -20.47 47.53 -13.48
CA ASP A 142 -20.77 47.66 -14.91
C ASP A 142 -19.53 47.33 -15.78
N GLY A 143 -18.82 46.26 -15.40
CA GLY A 143 -17.65 45.73 -16.11
C GLY A 143 -17.99 44.98 -17.41
N LEU A 144 -17.00 44.32 -18.02
CA LEU A 144 -17.07 43.77 -19.38
C LEU A 144 -18.20 42.74 -19.57
N LEU A 145 -18.57 42.02 -18.51
CA LEU A 145 -19.69 41.09 -18.55
C LEU A 145 -21.01 41.82 -18.72
N LEU A 146 -21.27 42.84 -17.90
CA LEU A 146 -22.60 43.45 -17.74
C LEU A 146 -22.83 44.65 -18.66
N SER A 147 -21.75 45.35 -19.01
CA SER A 147 -21.75 46.54 -19.87
C SER A 147 -22.35 46.30 -21.26
N LYS A 148 -22.86 47.38 -21.85
CA LYS A 148 -23.63 47.39 -23.10
C LYS A 148 -23.16 48.50 -24.04
N GLY A 149 -23.51 48.37 -25.33
CA GLY A 149 -23.22 49.39 -26.35
C GLY A 149 -21.74 49.76 -26.42
N ASP A 150 -21.49 51.06 -26.53
CA ASP A 150 -20.16 51.61 -26.80
C ASP A 150 -19.19 51.45 -25.63
N LYS A 151 -19.68 51.51 -24.38
CA LYS A 151 -18.85 51.24 -23.18
C LYS A 151 -18.25 49.83 -23.26
N TRP A 152 -19.08 48.83 -23.55
CA TRP A 152 -18.60 47.46 -23.73
C TRP A 152 -17.59 47.36 -24.88
N SER A 153 -17.83 48.04 -26.00
CA SER A 153 -16.94 48.03 -27.17
C SER A 153 -15.57 48.63 -26.84
N ARG A 154 -15.55 49.79 -26.16
CA ARG A 154 -14.35 50.48 -25.64
C ARG A 154 -13.55 49.57 -24.71
N HIS A 155 -14.21 49.02 -23.69
CA HIS A 155 -13.55 48.17 -22.69
C HIS A 155 -13.04 46.87 -23.33
N ARG A 156 -13.81 46.24 -24.24
CA ARG A 156 -13.34 45.04 -24.95
C ARG A 156 -12.10 45.33 -25.80
N ARG A 157 -12.06 46.46 -26.51
CA ARG A 157 -10.91 46.88 -27.33
C ARG A 157 -9.67 47.09 -26.47
N MET A 158 -9.82 47.82 -25.36
CA MET A 158 -8.74 48.12 -24.41
C MET A 158 -8.17 46.87 -23.73
N LEU A 159 -9.02 45.91 -23.34
CA LEU A 159 -8.62 44.75 -22.54
C LEU A 159 -8.22 43.51 -23.37
N THR A 160 -8.60 43.41 -24.64
CA THR A 160 -8.27 42.24 -25.49
C THR A 160 -6.75 42.00 -25.66
N PRO A 161 -5.88 43.03 -25.81
CA PRO A 161 -4.44 42.83 -25.89
C PRO A 161 -3.85 42.06 -24.70
N ALA A 162 -4.39 42.23 -23.48
CA ALA A 162 -3.93 41.58 -22.25
C ALA A 162 -4.07 40.04 -22.26
N PHE A 163 -4.76 39.46 -23.24
CA PHE A 163 -4.98 38.02 -23.41
C PHE A 163 -4.39 37.46 -24.71
N HIS A 164 -3.48 38.20 -25.37
CA HIS A 164 -2.73 37.72 -26.53
C HIS A 164 -1.75 36.59 -26.14
N PHE A 165 -1.46 35.66 -27.05
CA PHE A 165 -0.66 34.47 -26.73
C PHE A 165 0.77 34.79 -26.27
N ASP A 166 1.37 35.88 -26.74
CA ASP A 166 2.70 36.33 -26.30
C ASP A 166 2.75 36.71 -24.82
N ILE A 167 1.60 37.09 -24.22
CA ILE A 167 1.45 37.37 -22.78
C ILE A 167 1.27 36.08 -21.99
N LEU A 168 0.59 35.09 -22.59
CA LEU A 168 0.34 33.80 -21.97
C LEU A 168 1.59 32.92 -21.88
N LYS A 169 2.58 33.13 -22.78
CA LYS A 169 3.88 32.44 -22.74
C LYS A 169 4.59 32.58 -21.37
N PRO A 170 4.84 33.80 -20.83
CA PRO A 170 5.33 33.99 -19.46
C PRO A 170 4.49 33.30 -18.36
N TYR A 171 3.17 33.29 -18.51
CA TYR A 171 2.26 32.70 -17.51
C TYR A 171 2.38 31.18 -17.38
N MET A 172 2.96 30.48 -18.36
CA MET A 172 3.28 29.06 -18.25
C MET A 172 4.05 28.73 -16.97
N LYS A 173 5.05 29.54 -16.61
CA LYS A 173 5.80 29.33 -15.36
C LYS A 173 4.92 29.46 -14.12
N ILE A 174 3.97 30.39 -14.13
CA ILE A 174 3.01 30.58 -13.04
C ILE A 174 2.02 29.42 -12.97
N PHE A 175 1.51 28.93 -14.12
CA PHE A 175 0.64 27.76 -14.17
C PHE A 175 1.31 26.50 -13.61
N ASN A 176 2.58 26.25 -13.96
CA ASN A 176 3.38 25.18 -13.37
C ASN A 176 3.48 25.37 -11.84
N GLN A 177 3.95 26.54 -11.38
CA GLN A 177 4.12 26.83 -9.94
C GLN A 177 2.82 26.73 -9.11
N CYS A 178 1.70 27.26 -9.61
CA CYS A 178 0.41 27.16 -8.93
C CYS A 178 -0.08 25.71 -8.88
N THR A 179 0.14 24.94 -9.94
CA THR A 179 -0.13 23.51 -9.96
C THR A 179 0.79 22.73 -9.02
N ASP A 180 2.07 23.11 -8.92
CA ASP A 180 3.05 22.51 -8.00
C ASP A 180 2.69 22.74 -6.53
N ILE A 181 2.18 23.93 -6.17
CA ILE A 181 1.68 24.22 -4.82
C ILE A 181 0.46 23.33 -4.51
N MET A 182 -0.51 23.26 -5.43
CA MET A 182 -1.67 22.36 -5.30
C MET A 182 -1.23 20.90 -5.15
N HIS A 183 -0.27 20.45 -5.95
CA HIS A 183 0.28 19.10 -5.89
C HIS A 183 1.12 18.84 -4.64
N ALA A 184 1.86 19.82 -4.12
CA ALA A 184 2.56 19.70 -2.85
C ALA A 184 1.57 19.60 -1.68
N LYS A 185 0.42 20.29 -1.76
CA LYS A 185 -0.72 20.11 -0.84
C LYS A 185 -1.33 18.72 -0.99
N TRP A 186 -1.58 18.24 -2.22
CA TRP A 186 -2.09 16.89 -2.47
C TRP A 186 -1.14 15.78 -2.01
N ARG A 187 0.18 15.91 -2.25
CA ARG A 187 1.20 14.97 -1.74
C ARG A 187 1.20 14.92 -0.21
N ARG A 188 1.18 16.08 0.47
CA ARG A 188 1.05 16.17 1.95
C ARG A 188 -0.23 15.47 2.44
N LEU A 189 -1.37 15.68 1.76
CA LEU A 189 -2.66 15.04 2.09
C LEU A 189 -2.74 13.55 1.72
N ALA A 190 -1.89 13.05 0.82
CA ALA A 190 -1.85 11.67 0.35
C ALA A 190 -0.72 10.82 0.98
N GLN A 191 0.06 11.36 1.93
CA GLN A 191 1.10 10.62 2.63
C GLN A 191 0.49 9.51 3.50
N GLY A 192 0.55 8.26 3.00
CA GLY A 192 0.20 7.04 3.73
C GLY A 192 -1.09 6.34 3.28
N SER A 193 -1.94 6.97 2.45
CA SER A 193 -3.11 6.31 1.84
C SER A 193 -3.65 7.12 0.64
N VAL A 194 -4.50 6.51 -0.18
CA VAL A 194 -5.27 7.24 -1.20
C VAL A 194 -6.29 8.14 -0.53
N VAL A 195 -6.27 9.41 -0.91
CA VAL A 195 -7.12 10.45 -0.36
C VAL A 195 -8.25 10.80 -1.34
N SER A 196 -9.49 10.86 -0.85
CA SER A 196 -10.64 11.41 -1.58
C SER A 196 -10.69 12.91 -1.31
N LEU A 197 -10.48 13.74 -2.33
CA LEU A 197 -10.51 15.20 -2.23
C LEU A 197 -11.64 15.77 -3.11
N ASP A 198 -12.28 16.84 -2.65
CA ASP A 198 -13.15 17.65 -3.50
C ASP A 198 -12.29 18.47 -4.47
N MET A 199 -12.32 18.11 -5.74
CA MET A 199 -11.62 18.84 -6.80
C MET A 199 -12.06 20.29 -6.85
N PHE A 200 -13.33 20.59 -6.56
CA PHE A 200 -13.84 21.95 -6.70
C PHE A 200 -13.14 22.91 -5.72
N GLU A 201 -12.91 22.52 -4.48
CA GLU A 201 -12.22 23.35 -3.49
C GLU A 201 -10.76 23.63 -3.91
N HIS A 202 -9.99 22.56 -4.14
CA HIS A 202 -8.57 22.64 -4.45
C HIS A 202 -8.30 23.39 -5.77
N VAL A 203 -9.06 23.07 -6.81
CA VAL A 203 -8.88 23.67 -8.12
C VAL A 203 -9.36 25.14 -8.13
N SER A 204 -10.38 25.51 -7.34
CA SER A 204 -10.77 26.93 -7.21
C SER A 204 -9.66 27.77 -6.56
N LEU A 205 -8.99 27.24 -5.53
CA LEU A 205 -7.85 27.92 -4.91
C LEU A 205 -6.65 28.03 -5.87
N MET A 206 -6.35 26.97 -6.62
CA MET A 206 -5.25 26.97 -7.59
C MET A 206 -5.48 27.94 -8.75
N THR A 207 -6.67 27.93 -9.36
CA THR A 207 -7.03 28.85 -10.45
C THR A 207 -7.15 30.30 -9.96
N LEU A 208 -7.57 30.54 -8.72
CA LEU A 208 -7.58 31.89 -8.14
C LEU A 208 -6.16 32.42 -7.89
N ASP A 209 -5.27 31.60 -7.33
CA ASP A 209 -3.87 31.95 -7.10
C ASP A 209 -3.12 32.22 -8.41
N SER A 210 -3.33 31.37 -9.41
CA SER A 210 -2.84 31.53 -10.79
C SER A 210 -3.34 32.83 -11.43
N LEU A 211 -4.65 33.09 -11.38
CA LEU A 211 -5.26 34.31 -11.89
C LEU A 211 -4.68 35.56 -11.21
N GLN A 212 -4.58 35.56 -9.88
CA GLN A 212 -4.03 36.68 -9.12
C GLN A 212 -2.58 36.98 -9.53
N LYS A 213 -1.75 35.95 -9.67
CA LYS A 213 -0.34 36.11 -10.06
C LYS A 213 -0.16 36.55 -11.51
N CYS A 214 -0.96 36.02 -12.44
CA CYS A 214 -0.86 36.36 -13.87
C CYS A 214 -1.52 37.71 -14.20
N VAL A 215 -2.80 37.86 -13.85
CA VAL A 215 -3.69 38.95 -14.32
C VAL A 215 -3.62 40.16 -13.38
N PHE A 216 -3.42 39.94 -12.07
CA PHE A 216 -3.39 41.00 -11.07
C PHE A 216 -2.00 41.28 -10.47
N SER A 217 -0.97 40.56 -10.93
CA SER A 217 0.40 40.61 -10.39
C SER A 217 0.46 40.55 -8.85
N TYR A 218 -0.47 39.82 -8.23
CA TYR A 218 -0.75 39.77 -6.79
C TYR A 218 -0.54 38.35 -6.25
N ASN A 219 -0.08 38.22 -5.01
CA ASN A 219 0.15 36.91 -4.37
C ASN A 219 -0.47 36.84 -2.98
N SER A 220 -1.71 36.36 -2.89
CA SER A 220 -2.39 36.10 -1.61
C SER A 220 -1.88 34.86 -0.88
N ASN A 221 -1.19 33.95 -1.57
CA ASN A 221 -0.89 32.58 -1.13
C ASN A 221 -2.17 31.80 -0.71
N CYS A 222 -3.31 32.07 -1.34
CA CYS A 222 -4.61 31.49 -0.96
C CYS A 222 -4.66 29.95 -1.00
N GLN A 223 -3.76 29.26 -1.71
CA GLN A 223 -3.74 27.79 -1.68
C GLN A 223 -3.42 27.20 -0.28
N GLU A 224 -2.66 27.92 0.56
CA GLU A 224 -2.27 27.50 1.91
C GLU A 224 -3.14 28.10 3.03
N LYS A 225 -4.04 29.05 2.71
CA LYS A 225 -4.87 29.77 3.69
C LYS A 225 -6.35 29.69 3.31
N LEU A 226 -7.25 29.67 4.30
CA LEU A 226 -8.68 29.82 4.02
C LEU A 226 -8.93 31.18 3.34
N SER A 227 -9.76 31.17 2.30
CA SER A 227 -10.09 32.36 1.50
C SER A 227 -11.55 32.72 1.67
N ASP A 228 -11.82 33.74 2.47
CA ASP A 228 -13.18 34.29 2.65
C ASP A 228 -13.78 34.77 1.33
N TYR A 229 -12.93 35.21 0.39
CA TYR A 229 -13.31 35.54 -0.98
C TYR A 229 -14.02 34.38 -1.69
N ILE A 230 -13.45 33.16 -1.72
CA ILE A 230 -14.09 32.02 -2.41
C ILE A 230 -15.42 31.65 -1.75
N SER A 231 -15.49 31.66 -0.41
CA SER A 231 -16.73 31.43 0.33
C SER A 231 -17.82 32.43 -0.05
N ALA A 232 -17.47 33.72 -0.15
CA ALA A 232 -18.37 34.77 -0.61
C ALA A 232 -18.78 34.59 -2.09
N ILE A 233 -17.89 34.19 -2.99
CA ILE A 233 -18.21 33.91 -4.41
C ILE A 233 -19.22 32.76 -4.55
N ILE A 234 -19.05 31.67 -3.77
CA ILE A 234 -19.99 30.55 -3.74
C ILE A 234 -21.37 31.03 -3.26
N GLU A 235 -21.40 31.81 -2.18
CA GLU A 235 -22.63 32.37 -1.62
C GLU A 235 -23.35 33.33 -2.59
N LEU A 236 -22.62 34.27 -3.19
CA LEU A 236 -23.15 35.20 -4.20
C LEU A 236 -23.75 34.45 -5.39
N SER A 237 -23.05 33.42 -5.88
CA SER A 237 -23.51 32.58 -7.00
C SER A 237 -24.81 31.81 -6.66
N ALA A 238 -24.84 31.19 -5.48
CA ALA A 238 -26.01 30.46 -4.98
C ALA A 238 -27.22 31.37 -4.74
N LEU A 239 -27.00 32.56 -4.17
CA LEU A 239 -28.04 33.54 -3.90
C LEU A 239 -28.56 34.19 -5.19
N ALA A 240 -27.68 34.51 -6.14
CA ALA A 240 -28.03 35.04 -7.46
C ALA A 240 -28.91 34.05 -8.24
N VAL A 241 -28.57 32.75 -8.26
CA VAL A 241 -29.43 31.75 -8.91
C VAL A 241 -30.71 31.50 -8.12
N ARG A 242 -30.67 31.40 -6.78
CA ARG A 242 -31.89 31.29 -5.95
C ARG A 242 -32.87 32.43 -6.20
N ARG A 243 -32.36 33.65 -6.43
CA ARG A 243 -33.15 34.83 -6.80
C ARG A 243 -33.94 34.63 -8.09
N GLN A 244 -33.36 33.97 -9.10
CA GLN A 244 -34.04 33.69 -10.39
C GLN A 244 -35.32 32.86 -10.24
N TYR A 245 -35.37 31.93 -9.28
CA TYR A 245 -36.51 31.04 -9.06
C TYR A 245 -37.55 31.57 -8.06
N ARG A 246 -37.31 32.72 -7.42
CA ARG A 246 -38.23 33.35 -6.45
C ARG A 246 -38.72 34.70 -6.96
N LEU A 247 -39.88 34.73 -7.62
CA LEU A 247 -40.45 35.94 -8.23
C LEU A 247 -40.55 37.14 -7.27
N HIS A 248 -40.85 36.92 -5.98
CA HIS A 248 -40.92 38.00 -4.99
C HIS A 248 -39.54 38.63 -4.66
N HIS A 249 -38.43 37.94 -4.94
CA HIS A 249 -37.08 38.49 -4.84
C HIS A 249 -36.69 39.36 -6.06
N TYR A 250 -37.49 39.43 -7.13
CA TYR A 250 -37.16 40.27 -8.28
C TYR A 250 -37.27 41.77 -7.92
N ILE A 251 -38.07 42.12 -6.91
CA ILE A 251 -38.19 43.48 -6.39
C ILE A 251 -37.06 43.72 -5.38
N ASP A 252 -36.07 44.54 -5.75
CA ASP A 252 -34.89 44.85 -4.91
C ASP A 252 -35.26 45.30 -3.49
N PHE A 253 -36.27 46.18 -3.36
CA PHE A 253 -36.75 46.68 -2.06
C PHE A 253 -37.17 45.57 -1.10
N ILE A 254 -37.79 44.50 -1.63
CA ILE A 254 -38.19 43.32 -0.87
C ILE A 254 -36.96 42.45 -0.62
N TYR A 255 -36.18 42.15 -1.67
CA TYR A 255 -35.02 41.27 -1.59
C TYR A 255 -34.04 41.68 -0.50
N TYR A 256 -33.61 42.94 -0.45
CA TYR A 256 -32.67 43.44 0.57
C TYR A 256 -33.23 43.50 2.00
N ARG A 257 -34.54 43.25 2.20
CA ARG A 257 -35.16 43.05 3.52
C ARG A 257 -35.26 41.58 3.92
N THR A 258 -35.10 40.65 2.99
CA THR A 258 -35.02 39.21 3.28
C THR A 258 -33.66 38.82 3.87
N ALA A 259 -33.58 37.63 4.49
CA ALA A 259 -32.30 37.08 4.93
C ALA A 259 -31.35 36.79 3.75
N ASP A 260 -31.87 36.29 2.62
CA ASP A 260 -31.07 36.03 1.42
C ASP A 260 -30.43 37.33 0.87
N GLY A 261 -31.14 38.47 0.92
CA GLY A 261 -30.61 39.75 0.44
C GLY A 261 -29.67 40.49 1.41
N ARG A 262 -29.70 40.17 2.71
CA ARG A 262 -28.67 40.64 3.67
C ARG A 262 -27.36 39.90 3.46
N ARG A 263 -27.42 38.57 3.43
CA ARG A 263 -26.27 37.70 3.12
C ARG A 263 -25.62 38.04 1.78
N PHE A 264 -26.43 38.33 0.75
CA PHE A 264 -25.92 38.78 -0.54
C PHE A 264 -25.13 40.09 -0.45
N ARG A 265 -25.53 41.02 0.43
CA ARG A 265 -24.79 42.27 0.66
C ARG A 265 -23.50 42.03 1.43
N GLU A 266 -23.57 41.30 2.53
CA GLU A 266 -22.41 40.91 3.34
C GLU A 266 -21.32 40.25 2.47
N ALA A 267 -21.72 39.32 1.59
CA ALA A 267 -20.81 38.69 0.64
C ALA A 267 -20.31 39.64 -0.48
N CYS A 268 -21.13 40.61 -0.94
CA CYS A 268 -20.65 41.66 -1.86
C CYS A 268 -19.56 42.52 -1.19
N ASP A 269 -19.80 42.93 0.06
CA ASP A 269 -18.87 43.77 0.82
C ASP A 269 -17.52 43.03 1.01
N THR A 270 -17.54 41.72 1.27
CA THR A 270 -16.33 40.87 1.33
C THR A 270 -15.54 40.85 0.02
N VAL A 271 -16.19 40.59 -1.11
CA VAL A 271 -15.47 40.50 -2.40
C VAL A 271 -14.98 41.87 -2.88
N HIS A 272 -15.74 42.94 -2.63
CA HIS A 272 -15.33 44.32 -2.94
C HIS A 272 -14.17 44.80 -2.09
N HIS A 273 -14.11 44.40 -0.82
CA HIS A 273 -12.98 44.72 0.05
C HIS A 273 -11.70 44.08 -0.51
N PHE A 274 -11.75 42.79 -0.86
CA PHE A 274 -10.63 42.06 -1.42
C PHE A 274 -10.12 42.65 -2.76
N THR A 275 -11.01 42.95 -3.71
CA THR A 275 -10.59 43.53 -5.00
C THR A 275 -10.07 44.96 -4.83
N THR A 276 -10.61 45.73 -3.89
CA THR A 276 -10.09 47.06 -3.54
C THR A 276 -8.67 46.98 -2.96
N GLU A 277 -8.39 46.01 -2.09
CA GLU A 277 -7.05 45.75 -1.54
C GLU A 277 -6.04 45.45 -2.65
N VAL A 278 -6.36 44.52 -3.56
CA VAL A 278 -5.52 44.15 -4.72
C VAL A 278 -5.22 45.37 -5.60
N ILE A 279 -6.22 46.20 -5.90
CA ILE A 279 -6.05 47.44 -6.69
C ILE A 279 -5.13 48.44 -5.95
N GLN A 280 -5.33 48.62 -4.65
CA GLN A 280 -4.55 49.58 -3.85
C GLN A 280 -3.09 49.17 -3.68
N GLU A 281 -2.83 47.88 -3.46
CA GLU A 281 -1.49 47.27 -3.45
C GLU A 281 -0.75 47.55 -4.77
N ARG A 282 -1.38 47.29 -5.92
CA ARG A 282 -0.76 47.54 -7.22
C ARG A 282 -0.53 49.04 -7.49
N ARG A 283 -1.50 49.90 -7.14
CA ARG A 283 -1.34 51.37 -7.19
C ARG A 283 -0.22 51.89 -6.29
N LYS A 284 0.08 51.21 -5.18
CA LYS A 284 1.22 51.55 -4.29
C LYS A 284 2.55 51.15 -4.93
N ALA A 285 2.64 49.94 -5.49
CA ALA A 285 3.85 49.46 -6.18
C ALA A 285 4.23 50.34 -7.39
N LEU A 286 3.26 50.68 -8.26
CA LEU A 286 3.49 51.54 -9.43
C LEU A 286 3.94 52.96 -9.03
N ARG A 287 3.44 53.51 -7.92
CA ARG A 287 3.89 54.81 -7.39
C ARG A 287 5.32 54.79 -6.86
N GLN A 288 5.76 53.68 -6.28
CA GLN A 288 7.14 53.54 -5.78
C GLN A 288 8.18 53.39 -6.90
N GLN A 289 7.80 52.79 -8.04
CA GLN A 289 8.69 52.60 -9.19
C GLN A 289 8.62 53.75 -10.21
N GLY A 290 7.54 54.56 -10.17
CA GLY A 290 7.27 55.64 -11.12
C GLY A 290 6.66 55.12 -12.41
N ALA A 291 5.41 55.49 -12.71
CA ALA A 291 4.64 54.90 -13.82
C ALA A 291 5.33 55.03 -15.19
N GLU A 292 5.95 56.17 -15.49
CA GLU A 292 6.69 56.36 -16.76
C GLU A 292 7.99 55.54 -16.83
N ALA A 293 8.71 55.41 -15.71
CA ALA A 293 9.91 54.58 -15.64
C ALA A 293 9.56 53.09 -15.76
N TRP A 294 8.44 52.69 -15.16
CA TRP A 294 7.90 51.34 -15.29
C TRP A 294 7.46 51.04 -16.73
N LEU A 295 6.71 51.94 -17.38
CA LEU A 295 6.33 51.79 -18.79
C LEU A 295 7.56 51.73 -19.72
N LYS A 296 8.62 52.52 -19.47
CA LYS A 296 9.91 52.40 -20.16
C LYS A 296 10.58 51.04 -19.91
N SER A 297 10.56 50.52 -18.68
CA SER A 297 11.13 49.20 -18.35
C SER A 297 10.39 48.02 -19.04
N LYS A 298 9.14 48.27 -19.44
CA LYS A 298 8.27 47.37 -20.18
C LYS A 298 8.19 47.69 -21.69
N GLN A 299 8.97 48.64 -22.20
CA GLN A 299 8.93 49.00 -23.61
C GLN A 299 9.40 47.82 -24.48
N GLY A 300 8.56 47.38 -25.43
CA GLY A 300 8.78 46.14 -26.20
C GLY A 300 8.43 44.84 -25.47
N LYS A 301 7.87 44.91 -24.25
CA LYS A 301 7.33 43.79 -23.49
C LYS A 301 5.83 43.98 -23.26
N THR A 302 5.12 42.89 -23.04
CA THR A 302 3.69 42.90 -22.81
C THR A 302 3.36 43.27 -21.37
N LEU A 303 2.22 43.96 -21.16
CA LEU A 303 1.75 44.42 -19.87
C LEU A 303 0.77 43.42 -19.25
N ASP A 304 0.81 43.26 -17.93
CA ASP A 304 -0.16 42.45 -17.20
C ASP A 304 -1.52 43.16 -17.18
N PHE A 305 -2.63 42.42 -17.06
CA PHE A 305 -3.98 42.98 -17.17
C PHE A 305 -4.25 44.13 -16.19
N ILE A 306 -3.83 44.02 -14.93
CA ILE A 306 -4.04 45.10 -13.95
C ILE A 306 -3.28 46.39 -14.29
N ASP A 307 -2.15 46.29 -15.00
CA ASP A 307 -1.41 47.46 -15.45
C ASP A 307 -2.08 48.09 -16.67
N VAL A 308 -2.63 47.28 -17.58
CA VAL A 308 -3.52 47.78 -18.65
C VAL A 308 -4.73 48.48 -18.01
N LEU A 309 -5.35 47.89 -17.00
CA LEU A 309 -6.51 48.46 -16.30
C LEU A 309 -6.20 49.79 -15.59
N LEU A 310 -4.98 49.94 -15.03
CA LEU A 310 -4.57 51.13 -14.28
C LEU A 310 -3.91 52.22 -15.13
N LEU A 311 -3.35 51.88 -16.30
CA LEU A 311 -2.53 52.79 -17.12
C LEU A 311 -3.02 52.97 -18.55
N ALA A 312 -3.96 52.15 -19.04
CA ALA A 312 -4.45 52.28 -20.41
C ALA A 312 -5.31 53.53 -20.59
N ARG A 313 -5.08 54.16 -21.74
CA ARG A 313 -5.88 55.25 -22.29
C ARG A 313 -6.55 54.74 -23.57
N ASP A 314 -7.76 55.20 -23.83
CA ASP A 314 -8.42 54.93 -25.12
C ASP A 314 -7.84 55.79 -26.26
N GLU A 315 -8.42 55.65 -27.45
CA GLU A 315 -8.03 56.40 -28.65
C GLU A 315 -8.19 57.92 -28.51
N ASP A 316 -9.01 58.39 -27.56
CA ASP A 316 -9.20 59.80 -27.21
C ASP A 316 -8.31 60.25 -26.03
N GLY A 317 -7.41 59.38 -25.55
CA GLY A 317 -6.50 59.65 -24.44
C GLY A 317 -7.11 59.54 -23.04
N LYS A 318 -8.34 59.02 -22.91
CA LYS A 318 -9.13 59.00 -21.68
C LYS A 318 -8.97 57.68 -20.91
N GLU A 319 -8.79 57.79 -19.60
CA GLU A 319 -8.61 56.68 -18.66
C GLU A 319 -9.95 56.02 -18.26
N LEU A 320 -9.89 54.96 -17.45
CA LEU A 320 -11.04 54.36 -16.77
C LEU A 320 -11.31 55.07 -15.43
N SER A 321 -12.56 55.15 -14.98
CA SER A 321 -12.86 55.67 -13.63
C SER A 321 -12.57 54.63 -12.55
N ASP A 322 -12.45 55.04 -11.29
CA ASP A 322 -12.23 54.12 -10.18
C ASP A 322 -13.37 53.09 -10.01
N GLU A 323 -14.62 53.46 -10.34
CA GLU A 323 -15.75 52.54 -10.38
C GLU A 323 -15.65 51.53 -11.52
N ASP A 324 -15.20 51.97 -12.70
CA ASP A 324 -14.99 51.09 -13.86
C ASP A 324 -13.81 50.14 -13.64
N ILE A 325 -12.70 50.65 -13.09
CA ILE A 325 -11.52 49.88 -12.64
C ILE A 325 -11.94 48.78 -11.66
N ARG A 326 -12.72 49.13 -10.63
CA ARG A 326 -13.21 48.15 -9.64
C ARG A 326 -14.18 47.14 -10.25
N ALA A 327 -15.14 47.60 -11.06
CA ALA A 327 -16.12 46.72 -11.70
C ALA A 327 -15.49 45.70 -12.66
N GLU A 328 -14.47 46.11 -13.41
CA GLU A 328 -13.68 45.22 -14.26
C GLU A 328 -12.82 44.28 -13.40
N ALA A 329 -12.17 44.75 -12.32
CA ALA A 329 -11.44 43.87 -11.41
C ALA A 329 -12.34 42.81 -10.76
N ASP A 330 -13.53 43.19 -10.26
CA ASP A 330 -14.56 42.28 -9.73
C ASP A 330 -14.99 41.25 -10.80
N THR A 331 -15.25 41.73 -12.03
CA THR A 331 -15.63 40.88 -13.18
C THR A 331 -14.55 39.86 -13.51
N PHE A 332 -13.31 40.29 -13.70
CA PHE A 332 -12.21 39.40 -14.11
C PHE A 332 -11.75 38.48 -12.99
N MET A 333 -11.73 38.93 -11.73
CA MET A 333 -11.40 38.09 -10.58
C MET A 333 -12.41 36.95 -10.42
N PHE A 334 -13.71 37.22 -10.61
CA PHE A 334 -14.74 36.17 -10.64
C PHE A 334 -14.59 35.23 -11.85
N GLU A 335 -14.63 35.78 -13.07
CA GLU A 335 -14.72 34.96 -14.29
C GLU A 335 -13.47 34.16 -14.59
N GLY A 336 -12.30 34.69 -14.27
CA GLY A 336 -11.01 34.08 -14.59
C GLY A 336 -10.73 32.78 -13.83
N HIS A 337 -11.21 32.64 -12.59
CA HIS A 337 -10.95 31.45 -11.76
C HIS A 337 -12.15 30.50 -11.72
N ASP A 338 -13.36 30.99 -11.41
CA ASP A 338 -14.49 30.13 -11.05
C ASP A 338 -14.96 29.29 -12.25
N THR A 339 -14.92 29.88 -13.45
CA THR A 339 -15.27 29.17 -14.71
C THR A 339 -14.24 28.09 -15.08
N THR A 340 -12.94 28.40 -14.96
CA THR A 340 -11.86 27.44 -15.24
C THR A 340 -11.82 26.33 -14.20
N SER A 341 -12.09 26.66 -12.93
CA SER A 341 -12.19 25.69 -11.83
C SER A 341 -13.26 24.63 -12.09
N SER A 342 -14.48 25.04 -12.49
CA SER A 342 -15.53 24.11 -12.90
C SER A 342 -15.09 23.26 -14.08
N GLY A 343 -14.55 23.87 -15.14
CA GLY A 343 -14.08 23.16 -16.34
C GLY A 343 -13.05 22.09 -16.01
N LEU A 344 -11.98 22.46 -15.31
CA LEU A 344 -10.89 21.59 -14.90
C LEU A 344 -11.39 20.48 -13.97
N SER A 345 -12.21 20.79 -12.96
CA SER A 345 -12.81 19.78 -12.07
C SER A 345 -13.62 18.73 -12.83
N TRP A 346 -14.40 19.13 -13.84
CA TRP A 346 -15.13 18.20 -14.70
C TRP A 346 -14.24 17.43 -15.69
N VAL A 347 -13.13 18.01 -16.14
CA VAL A 347 -12.12 17.29 -16.94
C VAL A 347 -11.48 16.18 -16.11
N LEU A 348 -10.99 16.49 -14.91
CA LEU A 348 -10.42 15.52 -13.97
C LEU A 348 -11.44 14.44 -13.62
N PHE A 349 -12.72 14.79 -13.41
CA PHE A 349 -13.79 13.82 -13.18
C PHE A 349 -14.00 12.84 -14.34
N ASN A 350 -14.01 13.31 -15.58
CA ASN A 350 -14.17 12.42 -16.73
C ASN A 350 -12.95 11.53 -16.94
N LEU A 351 -11.74 12.05 -16.81
CA LEU A 351 -10.50 11.26 -16.87
C LEU A 351 -10.46 10.21 -15.74
N ALA A 352 -10.93 10.54 -14.55
CA ALA A 352 -11.07 9.59 -13.44
C ALA A 352 -12.17 8.53 -13.67
N LYS A 353 -13.15 8.82 -14.53
CA LYS A 353 -14.27 7.94 -14.90
C LYS A 353 -13.94 7.01 -16.07
N TYR A 354 -13.05 7.43 -16.97
CA TYR A 354 -12.61 6.69 -18.16
C TYR A 354 -11.09 6.48 -18.13
N PRO A 355 -10.60 5.48 -17.35
CA PRO A 355 -9.17 5.22 -17.17
C PRO A 355 -8.41 4.96 -18.49
N GLU A 356 -9.09 4.42 -19.50
CA GLU A 356 -8.55 4.19 -20.84
C GLU A 356 -8.13 5.48 -21.55
N TYR A 357 -8.88 6.57 -21.36
CA TYR A 357 -8.51 7.89 -21.87
C TYR A 357 -7.51 8.59 -20.95
N GLN A 358 -7.56 8.32 -19.64
CA GLN A 358 -6.55 8.83 -18.69
C GLN A 358 -5.15 8.29 -18.99
N GLU A 359 -5.03 6.99 -19.27
CA GLU A 359 -3.74 6.36 -19.58
C GLU A 359 -3.21 6.87 -20.92
N LYS A 360 -4.04 6.95 -21.96
CA LYS A 360 -3.62 7.51 -23.25
C LYS A 360 -3.21 8.99 -23.19
N CYS A 361 -3.87 9.80 -22.35
CA CYS A 361 -3.37 11.15 -22.06
C CYS A 361 -2.01 11.10 -21.34
N ARG A 362 -1.83 10.20 -20.36
CA ARG A 362 -0.56 10.06 -19.62
C ARG A 362 0.59 9.64 -20.55
N GLU A 363 0.37 8.69 -21.44
CA GLU A 363 1.33 8.27 -22.47
C GLU A 363 1.76 9.46 -23.36
N GLU A 364 0.79 10.24 -23.84
CA GLU A 364 1.04 11.46 -24.63
C GLU A 364 1.88 12.49 -23.85
N ILE A 365 1.55 12.74 -22.57
CA ILE A 365 2.29 13.67 -21.72
C ILE A 365 3.71 13.16 -21.42
N GLN A 366 3.87 11.85 -21.18
CA GLN A 366 5.16 11.24 -20.86
C GLN A 366 6.15 11.32 -22.03
N GLU A 367 5.70 11.13 -23.28
CA GLU A 367 6.58 11.26 -24.44
C GLU A 367 7.04 12.72 -24.65
N VAL A 368 6.18 13.72 -24.39
CA VAL A 368 6.54 15.15 -24.44
C VAL A 368 7.57 15.54 -23.36
N MET A 369 7.51 14.90 -22.18
CA MET A 369 8.39 15.16 -21.02
C MET A 369 9.69 14.36 -21.04
N LYS A 370 9.85 13.44 -21.97
CA LYS A 370 10.94 12.47 -22.04
C LYS A 370 12.31 13.14 -22.17
N GLY A 371 13.23 12.80 -21.26
CA GLY A 371 14.61 13.30 -21.29
C GLY A 371 14.80 14.73 -20.74
N ARG A 372 13.77 15.33 -20.11
CA ARG A 372 13.90 16.62 -19.41
C ARG A 372 14.32 16.44 -17.96
N GLU A 373 15.13 17.37 -17.44
CA GLU A 373 15.54 17.40 -16.02
C GLU A 373 14.44 17.95 -15.09
N LEU A 374 13.54 18.78 -15.62
CA LEU A 374 12.44 19.40 -14.88
C LEU A 374 11.09 19.02 -15.48
N GLU A 375 10.13 18.66 -14.62
CA GLU A 375 8.73 18.41 -14.99
C GLU A 375 7.95 19.74 -15.16
N GLU A 376 8.43 20.65 -16.01
CA GLU A 376 7.74 21.90 -16.36
C GLU A 376 7.16 21.83 -17.79
N VAL A 377 5.89 22.21 -17.94
CA VAL A 377 5.20 22.32 -19.25
C VAL A 377 5.50 23.69 -19.87
N GLU A 378 6.07 23.71 -21.07
CA GLU A 378 6.32 24.93 -21.84
C GLU A 378 5.15 25.26 -22.80
N TRP A 379 5.15 26.45 -23.39
CA TRP A 379 4.06 26.87 -24.27
C TRP A 379 3.95 26.02 -25.53
N ASP A 380 5.08 25.68 -26.14
CA ASP A 380 5.12 24.95 -27.41
C ASP A 380 4.76 23.46 -27.22
N ASP A 381 4.86 22.93 -26.00
CA ASP A 381 4.35 21.60 -25.61
C ASP A 381 2.84 21.48 -25.74
N LEU A 382 2.09 22.58 -25.57
CA LEU A 382 0.63 22.58 -25.65
C LEU A 382 0.09 22.20 -27.04
N ILE A 383 0.94 22.25 -28.07
CA ILE A 383 0.66 21.79 -29.44
C ILE A 383 0.79 20.27 -29.52
N GLN A 384 1.72 19.68 -28.76
CA GLN A 384 2.04 18.26 -28.69
C GLN A 384 1.10 17.45 -27.77
N LEU A 385 0.03 18.07 -27.26
CA LEU A 385 -1.01 17.44 -26.43
C LEU A 385 -2.39 17.36 -27.14
N PRO A 386 -2.50 16.80 -28.38
CA PRO A 386 -3.75 16.78 -29.13
C PRO A 386 -4.84 15.91 -28.48
N PHE A 387 -4.53 14.72 -27.95
CA PHE A 387 -5.50 13.82 -27.33
C PHE A 387 -5.96 14.33 -25.96
N THR A 388 -5.05 14.87 -25.15
CA THR A 388 -5.39 15.57 -23.90
C THR A 388 -6.32 16.76 -24.19
N THR A 389 -6.07 17.48 -25.29
CA THR A 389 -6.97 18.55 -25.78
C THR A 389 -8.35 18.02 -26.20
N MET A 390 -8.43 16.85 -26.85
CA MET A 390 -9.71 16.20 -27.19
C MET A 390 -10.51 15.85 -25.93
N CYS A 391 -9.85 15.29 -24.91
CA CYS A 391 -10.47 14.97 -23.61
C CYS A 391 -10.95 16.24 -22.88
N ILE A 392 -10.19 17.34 -22.91
CA ILE A 392 -10.65 18.63 -22.38
C ILE A 392 -11.92 19.10 -23.12
N LYS A 393 -11.91 19.11 -24.45
CA LYS A 393 -13.07 19.54 -25.25
C LYS A 393 -14.33 18.69 -25.02
N GLU A 394 -14.21 17.36 -24.97
CA GLU A 394 -15.36 16.48 -24.72
C GLU A 394 -15.90 16.60 -23.29
N SER A 395 -15.03 16.87 -22.31
CA SER A 395 -15.46 17.18 -20.94
C SER A 395 -16.25 18.50 -20.89
N LEU A 396 -15.77 19.55 -21.56
CA LEU A 396 -16.47 20.84 -21.68
C LEU A 396 -17.76 20.74 -22.51
N ARG A 397 -17.95 19.68 -23.33
CA ARG A 397 -19.23 19.39 -24.00
C ARG A 397 -20.23 18.73 -23.05
N GLN A 398 -19.80 17.72 -22.31
CA GLN A 398 -20.68 16.99 -21.38
C GLN A 398 -21.00 17.81 -20.11
N PHE A 399 -20.07 18.66 -19.70
CA PHE A 399 -20.15 19.48 -18.49
C PHE A 399 -19.65 20.91 -18.78
N PRO A 400 -20.38 21.70 -19.60
CA PRO A 400 -19.99 23.07 -19.90
C PRO A 400 -20.02 23.91 -18.62
N PRO A 401 -18.92 24.64 -18.29
CA PRO A 401 -18.85 25.45 -17.08
C PRO A 401 -19.96 26.48 -17.00
N VAL A 402 -20.36 27.09 -18.11
CA VAL A 402 -21.57 27.92 -18.20
C VAL A 402 -22.63 27.17 -19.00
N THR A 403 -23.75 26.81 -18.36
CA THR A 403 -24.80 26.00 -19.01
C THR A 403 -25.75 26.82 -19.88
N LEU A 404 -25.96 28.10 -19.54
CA LEU A 404 -26.99 28.96 -20.11
C LEU A 404 -26.50 30.41 -20.16
N VAL A 405 -26.66 31.09 -21.30
CA VAL A 405 -26.41 32.54 -21.40
C VAL A 405 -27.61 33.26 -22.01
N SER A 406 -28.02 34.38 -21.42
CA SER A 406 -29.22 35.11 -21.82
C SER A 406 -28.92 36.40 -22.59
N ARG A 407 -29.81 36.74 -23.54
CA ARG A 407 -29.75 37.92 -24.41
C ARG A 407 -31.14 38.54 -24.52
N ARG A 408 -31.22 39.85 -24.77
CA ARG A 408 -32.47 40.55 -25.07
C ARG A 408 -32.42 41.17 -26.46
N CYS A 409 -33.33 40.77 -27.33
CA CYS A 409 -33.34 41.25 -28.71
C CYS A 409 -33.84 42.70 -28.77
N THR A 410 -33.05 43.64 -29.29
CA THR A 410 -33.46 45.06 -29.44
C THR A 410 -34.23 45.32 -30.74
N GLN A 411 -34.30 44.34 -31.63
CA GLN A 411 -35.08 44.29 -32.86
C GLN A 411 -35.62 42.86 -33.10
N ASP A 412 -36.45 42.68 -34.12
CA ASP A 412 -36.94 41.35 -34.53
C ASP A 412 -35.76 40.55 -35.17
N ILE A 413 -35.58 39.27 -34.80
CA ILE A 413 -34.51 38.40 -35.33
C ILE A 413 -35.13 37.25 -36.13
N LYS A 414 -34.70 37.07 -37.38
CA LYS A 414 -35.14 35.99 -38.27
C LYS A 414 -34.33 34.71 -38.01
N LEU A 415 -35.03 33.57 -37.92
CA LEU A 415 -34.46 32.24 -37.73
C LEU A 415 -34.35 31.48 -39.08
N PRO A 416 -33.55 30.40 -39.14
CA PRO A 416 -33.31 29.66 -40.40
C PRO A 416 -34.58 29.11 -41.05
N ASP A 417 -35.57 28.72 -40.25
CA ASP A 417 -36.87 28.19 -40.68
C ASP A 417 -37.92 29.28 -41.02
N GLY A 418 -37.49 30.55 -41.08
CA GLY A 418 -38.37 31.68 -41.36
C GLY A 418 -39.18 32.19 -40.15
N ARG A 419 -39.15 31.53 -38.98
CA ARG A 419 -39.75 32.08 -37.76
C ARG A 419 -39.02 33.35 -37.31
N ILE A 420 -39.73 34.20 -36.57
CA ILE A 420 -39.22 35.48 -36.09
C ILE A 420 -39.28 35.51 -34.57
N ILE A 421 -38.16 35.85 -33.94
CA ILE A 421 -38.07 36.23 -32.52
C ILE A 421 -38.45 37.71 -32.42
N PRO A 422 -39.55 38.07 -31.72
CA PRO A 422 -39.97 39.47 -31.60
C PRO A 422 -39.02 40.33 -30.75
N LYS A 423 -38.92 41.62 -31.10
CA LYS A 423 -38.24 42.67 -30.33
C LYS A 423 -38.68 42.68 -28.86
N GLY A 424 -37.70 42.73 -27.98
CA GLY A 424 -37.85 42.82 -26.53
C GLY A 424 -37.91 41.47 -25.80
N ILE A 425 -38.03 40.35 -26.53
CA ILE A 425 -37.99 38.99 -25.97
C ILE A 425 -36.59 38.66 -25.45
N ILE A 426 -36.56 38.00 -24.29
CA ILE A 426 -35.34 37.42 -23.71
C ILE A 426 -35.17 36.02 -24.29
N CYS A 427 -33.98 35.79 -24.84
CA CYS A 427 -33.56 34.54 -25.44
C CYS A 427 -32.45 33.93 -24.59
N LEU A 428 -32.63 32.68 -24.20
CA LEU A 428 -31.68 31.88 -23.45
C LEU A 428 -30.97 30.93 -24.41
N VAL A 429 -29.67 31.10 -24.61
CA VAL A 429 -28.84 30.15 -25.34
C VAL A 429 -28.44 29.05 -24.36
N SER A 430 -29.05 27.87 -24.44
CA SER A 430 -28.64 26.71 -23.63
C SER A 430 -27.42 26.08 -24.29
N ILE A 431 -26.25 26.36 -23.72
CA ILE A 431 -24.98 25.76 -24.11
C ILE A 431 -25.04 24.26 -23.79
N TYR A 432 -25.53 23.90 -22.60
CA TYR A 432 -25.76 22.51 -22.20
C TYR A 432 -26.71 21.79 -23.17
N GLY A 433 -27.84 22.41 -23.54
CA GLY A 433 -28.77 21.85 -24.53
C GLY A 433 -28.17 21.69 -25.92
N THR A 434 -27.43 22.69 -26.40
CA THR A 434 -26.73 22.63 -27.70
C THR A 434 -25.67 21.52 -27.74
N HIS A 435 -24.94 21.33 -26.64
CA HIS A 435 -23.92 20.29 -26.50
C HIS A 435 -24.48 18.87 -26.32
N HIS A 436 -25.73 18.73 -25.89
CA HIS A 436 -26.40 17.44 -25.70
C HIS A 436 -27.45 17.13 -26.77
N ASN A 437 -27.66 18.03 -27.73
CA ASN A 437 -28.68 17.88 -28.76
C ASN A 437 -28.40 16.65 -29.65
N PRO A 438 -29.31 15.64 -29.69
CA PRO A 438 -29.07 14.41 -30.44
C PRO A 438 -29.00 14.62 -31.96
N THR A 439 -29.60 15.69 -32.49
CA THR A 439 -29.52 16.04 -33.93
C THR A 439 -28.14 16.57 -34.35
N VAL A 440 -27.35 17.07 -33.40
CA VAL A 440 -26.01 17.65 -33.61
C VAL A 440 -24.91 16.69 -33.17
N TRP A 441 -25.19 15.91 -32.13
CA TRP A 441 -24.26 15.00 -31.47
C TRP A 441 -24.85 13.58 -31.42
N PRO A 442 -24.55 12.72 -32.40
CA PRO A 442 -24.89 11.30 -32.35
C PRO A 442 -24.33 10.68 -31.06
N ASP A 443 -25.15 9.90 -30.35
CA ASP A 443 -24.86 9.40 -29.01
C ASP A 443 -24.40 10.48 -28.03
N SER A 444 -25.10 11.63 -27.98
CA SER A 444 -24.71 12.80 -27.16
C SER A 444 -24.43 12.51 -25.69
N LYS A 445 -24.98 11.39 -25.18
CA LYS A 445 -24.85 10.88 -23.80
C LYS A 445 -23.51 10.17 -23.56
N VAL A 446 -22.84 9.66 -24.61
CA VAL A 446 -21.54 8.96 -24.56
C VAL A 446 -20.38 9.97 -24.57
N TYR A 447 -19.40 9.76 -23.69
CA TYR A 447 -18.14 10.50 -23.66
C TYR A 447 -17.17 9.91 -24.69
N ASN A 448 -16.84 10.68 -25.72
CA ASN A 448 -15.96 10.26 -26.81
C ASN A 448 -15.03 11.42 -27.23
N PRO A 449 -13.76 11.43 -26.78
CA PRO A 449 -12.77 12.45 -27.16
C PRO A 449 -12.57 12.58 -28.67
N TYR A 450 -12.60 11.47 -29.42
CA TYR A 450 -12.39 11.44 -30.88
C TYR A 450 -13.44 12.21 -31.69
N ARG A 451 -14.47 12.78 -31.04
CA ARG A 451 -15.33 13.79 -31.66
C ARG A 451 -14.55 15.05 -32.07
N PHE A 452 -13.44 15.36 -31.40
CA PHE A 452 -12.62 16.57 -31.60
C PHE A 452 -11.25 16.29 -32.24
N ASP A 453 -11.14 15.13 -32.87
CA ASP A 453 -9.99 14.67 -33.65
C ASP A 453 -9.67 15.68 -34.79
N PRO A 454 -8.47 16.31 -34.81
CA PRO A 454 -8.13 17.34 -35.80
C PRO A 454 -7.91 16.77 -37.20
N ASP A 455 -7.56 15.49 -37.31
CA ASP A 455 -7.24 14.83 -38.59
C ASP A 455 -8.52 14.42 -39.35
N LYS A 456 -9.69 14.54 -38.71
CA LYS A 456 -10.99 14.23 -39.30
C LYS A 456 -11.74 15.51 -39.69
N PRO A 457 -12.19 15.65 -40.94
CA PRO A 457 -12.92 16.84 -41.38
C PRO A 457 -14.22 16.99 -40.58
N GLN A 458 -14.31 18.06 -39.79
CA GLN A 458 -15.40 18.29 -38.87
C GLN A 458 -16.68 18.73 -39.62
N GLN A 459 -17.50 17.77 -40.02
CA GLN A 459 -18.77 17.97 -40.77
C GLN A 459 -19.85 18.80 -40.04
N ARG A 460 -19.62 19.19 -38.78
CA ARG A 460 -20.61 19.86 -37.92
C ARG A 460 -20.30 21.34 -37.73
N SER A 461 -21.35 22.17 -37.66
CA SER A 461 -21.26 23.64 -37.53
C SER A 461 -20.25 24.08 -36.45
N PRO A 462 -19.44 25.13 -36.68
CA PRO A 462 -18.55 25.68 -35.66
C PRO A 462 -19.27 26.09 -34.37
N LEU A 463 -20.57 26.39 -34.45
CA LEU A 463 -21.42 26.75 -33.31
C LEU A 463 -22.02 25.54 -32.57
N ALA A 464 -21.71 24.31 -32.99
CA ALA A 464 -22.11 23.10 -32.26
C ALA A 464 -21.40 22.98 -30.89
N PHE A 465 -20.19 23.53 -30.77
CA PHE A 465 -19.36 23.47 -29.57
C PHE A 465 -18.97 24.88 -29.10
N VAL A 466 -19.83 25.49 -28.28
CA VAL A 466 -19.68 26.86 -27.76
C VAL A 466 -19.53 26.99 -26.22
N PRO A 467 -18.65 26.22 -25.53
CA PRO A 467 -18.46 26.39 -24.08
C PRO A 467 -17.98 27.80 -23.70
N PHE A 468 -17.23 28.45 -24.60
CA PHE A 468 -16.71 29.82 -24.44
C PHE A 468 -17.61 30.89 -25.09
N SER A 469 -18.89 30.58 -25.35
CA SER A 469 -19.79 31.40 -26.18
C SER A 469 -19.24 31.57 -27.61
N ALA A 470 -19.81 32.48 -28.40
CA ALA A 470 -19.35 32.83 -29.74
C ALA A 470 -19.73 34.28 -30.11
N GLY A 471 -19.19 34.75 -31.24
CA GLY A 471 -19.43 36.11 -31.76
C GLY A 471 -18.74 37.20 -30.94
N PRO A 472 -19.19 38.47 -31.02
CA PRO A 472 -18.50 39.60 -30.38
C PRO A 472 -18.49 39.52 -28.85
N ARG A 473 -19.39 38.76 -28.24
CA ARG A 473 -19.46 38.49 -26.79
C ARG A 473 -19.04 37.04 -26.49
N ASN A 474 -17.93 36.60 -27.09
CA ASN A 474 -17.22 35.38 -26.69
C ASN A 474 -16.37 35.63 -25.42
N CYS A 475 -15.93 34.55 -24.77
CA CYS A 475 -14.98 34.64 -23.65
C CYS A 475 -13.68 35.30 -24.11
N ILE A 476 -13.21 36.30 -23.35
CA ILE A 476 -11.93 36.97 -23.61
C ILE A 476 -10.75 36.10 -23.15
N GLY A 477 -10.89 35.40 -22.02
CA GLY A 477 -9.89 34.52 -21.42
C GLY A 477 -9.86 33.09 -21.97
N GLN A 478 -10.47 32.80 -23.14
CA GLN A 478 -10.53 31.43 -23.67
C GLN A 478 -9.13 30.79 -23.81
N SER A 479 -8.16 31.54 -24.33
CA SER A 479 -6.79 31.06 -24.51
C SER A 479 -6.07 30.84 -23.16
N PHE A 480 -6.31 31.73 -22.19
CA PHE A 480 -5.79 31.60 -20.82
C PHE A 480 -6.32 30.32 -20.16
N ALA A 481 -7.65 30.14 -20.11
CA ALA A 481 -8.28 28.98 -19.49
C ALA A 481 -7.90 27.67 -20.17
N MET A 482 -7.75 27.64 -21.50
CA MET A 482 -7.29 26.45 -22.22
C MET A 482 -5.82 26.11 -21.96
N ALA A 483 -4.95 27.10 -21.77
CA ALA A 483 -3.55 26.88 -21.39
C ALA A 483 -3.46 26.36 -19.95
N GLU A 484 -4.10 27.05 -19.00
CA GLU A 484 -4.15 26.66 -17.58
C GLU A 484 -4.71 25.24 -17.39
N MET A 485 -5.84 24.91 -18.03
CA MET A 485 -6.40 23.56 -17.98
C MET A 485 -5.46 22.50 -18.55
N ARG A 486 -4.75 22.78 -19.65
CA ARG A 486 -3.80 21.83 -20.24
C ARG A 486 -2.61 21.58 -19.31
N VAL A 487 -2.00 22.64 -18.75
CA VAL A 487 -0.88 22.52 -17.80
C VAL A 487 -1.31 21.74 -16.57
N ALA A 488 -2.42 22.14 -15.95
CA ALA A 488 -2.93 21.48 -14.75
C ALA A 488 -3.25 20.00 -15.00
N VAL A 489 -3.98 19.67 -16.09
CA VAL A 489 -4.25 18.26 -16.45
C VAL A 489 -2.97 17.50 -16.74
N ALA A 490 -2.03 18.07 -17.51
CA ALA A 490 -0.80 17.39 -17.89
C ALA A 490 0.02 17.00 -16.66
N LEU A 491 0.31 17.97 -15.79
CA LEU A 491 1.03 17.74 -14.55
C LEU A 491 0.26 16.83 -13.58
N THR A 492 -1.08 16.96 -13.49
CA THR A 492 -1.89 16.10 -12.61
C THR A 492 -1.81 14.64 -13.07
N LEU A 493 -1.96 14.36 -14.37
CA LEU A 493 -1.89 12.99 -14.88
C LEU A 493 -0.49 12.39 -14.86
N LEU A 494 0.56 13.21 -15.05
CA LEU A 494 1.96 12.78 -14.93
C LEU A 494 2.26 12.28 -13.50
N ARG A 495 1.77 13.00 -12.48
CA ARG A 495 2.15 12.81 -11.06
C ARG A 495 1.13 12.01 -10.24
N PHE A 496 -0.11 11.87 -10.72
CA PHE A 496 -1.19 11.19 -10.01
C PHE A 496 -2.03 10.33 -10.95
N ARG A 497 -2.60 9.26 -10.40
CA ARG A 497 -3.68 8.50 -11.02
C ARG A 497 -4.99 8.79 -10.28
N LEU A 498 -6.00 9.23 -11.02
CA LEU A 498 -7.29 9.66 -10.49
C LEU A 498 -8.35 8.57 -10.68
N THR A 499 -9.21 8.35 -9.67
CA THR A 499 -10.41 7.51 -9.80
C THR A 499 -11.61 8.16 -9.12
N VAL A 500 -12.82 7.93 -9.63
CA VAL A 500 -14.04 8.52 -9.04
C VAL A 500 -14.36 7.88 -7.68
N ASP A 501 -14.63 8.69 -6.65
CA ASP A 501 -15.18 8.20 -5.38
C ASP A 501 -16.62 7.71 -5.60
N ARG A 502 -16.78 6.39 -5.71
CA ARG A 502 -18.09 5.75 -5.96
C ARG A 502 -19.04 5.82 -4.76
N THR A 503 -18.57 6.21 -3.57
CA THR A 503 -19.45 6.36 -2.39
C THR A 503 -20.31 7.62 -2.47
N ARG A 504 -19.84 8.65 -3.19
CA ARG A 504 -20.50 9.95 -3.32
C ARG A 504 -21.05 10.13 -4.72
N LYS A 505 -22.37 9.96 -4.88
CA LYS A 505 -23.01 10.20 -6.18
C LYS A 505 -22.90 11.69 -6.55
N VAL A 506 -22.12 11.98 -7.58
CA VAL A 506 -22.02 13.32 -8.17
C VAL A 506 -23.39 13.76 -8.68
N ARG A 507 -23.86 14.91 -8.18
CA ARG A 507 -25.12 15.58 -8.58
C ARG A 507 -24.81 16.99 -9.05
N ARG A 508 -25.14 17.28 -10.31
CA ARG A 508 -24.86 18.59 -10.93
C ARG A 508 -25.77 19.68 -10.38
N LYS A 509 -25.24 20.90 -10.27
CA LYS A 509 -25.91 22.06 -9.69
C LYS A 509 -25.49 23.34 -10.41
N PRO A 510 -26.30 23.84 -11.36
CA PRO A 510 -26.06 25.14 -12.00
C PRO A 510 -26.20 26.30 -11.00
N GLU A 511 -25.09 26.93 -10.62
CA GLU A 511 -25.00 28.12 -9.76
C GLU A 511 -24.12 29.18 -10.43
N LEU A 512 -24.67 29.83 -11.46
CA LEU A 512 -24.01 30.61 -12.51
C LEU A 512 -23.07 29.76 -13.38
N ILE A 513 -22.20 29.00 -12.74
CA ILE A 513 -21.40 27.94 -13.33
C ILE A 513 -21.90 26.54 -12.93
N LEU A 514 -21.44 25.49 -13.62
CA LEU A 514 -21.81 24.11 -13.35
C LEU A 514 -21.00 23.57 -12.18
N ARG A 515 -21.56 23.69 -10.97
CA ARG A 515 -21.04 23.10 -9.73
C ARG A 515 -21.69 21.75 -9.47
N THR A 516 -21.45 21.24 -8.28
CA THR A 516 -22.04 20.01 -7.72
C THR A 516 -22.65 20.30 -6.35
N GLU A 517 -23.71 19.58 -5.98
CA GLU A 517 -24.37 19.78 -4.67
C GLU A 517 -23.45 19.47 -3.48
N ASN A 518 -22.58 18.46 -3.61
CA ASN A 518 -21.74 17.94 -2.53
C ASN A 518 -20.27 17.79 -2.97
N GLY A 519 -19.77 18.62 -3.88
CA GLY A 519 -18.40 18.50 -4.42
C GLY A 519 -18.18 17.42 -5.50
N ILE A 520 -17.00 17.46 -6.15
CA ILE A 520 -16.50 16.46 -7.09
C ILE A 520 -15.38 15.68 -6.41
N TRP A 521 -15.74 14.58 -5.75
CA TRP A 521 -14.80 13.79 -4.96
C TRP A 521 -14.06 12.77 -5.82
N LEU A 522 -12.75 12.97 -5.95
CA LEU A 522 -11.85 12.05 -6.65
C LEU A 522 -10.81 11.49 -5.68
N ASN A 523 -10.56 10.20 -5.82
CA ASN A 523 -9.50 9.46 -5.15
C ASN A 523 -8.19 9.65 -5.91
N LEU A 524 -7.17 10.21 -5.25
CA LEU A 524 -5.82 10.39 -5.81
C LEU A 524 -4.88 9.29 -5.31
N SER A 525 -4.22 8.62 -6.26
CA SER A 525 -3.15 7.66 -5.98
C SER A 525 -1.82 8.17 -6.51
N LEU A 526 -0.79 8.14 -5.64
CA LEU A 526 0.59 8.54 -5.93
C LEU A 526 1.37 7.48 -6.73
N SER A 527 0.81 6.27 -6.88
CA SER A 527 1.47 5.15 -7.54
C SER A 527 0.99 4.98 -8.99
N TRP A 528 1.95 5.00 -9.91
CA TRP A 528 1.83 4.53 -11.30
C TRP A 528 1.15 3.14 -11.38
N LEU A 529 1.45 2.28 -10.39
CA LEU A 529 0.79 1.00 -10.11
C LEU A 529 -0.53 1.24 -9.37
N GLY A 530 -1.65 1.15 -10.09
CA GLY A 530 -2.97 1.56 -9.59
C GLY A 530 -3.60 0.60 -8.56
N PHE A 531 -3.57 0.98 -7.29
CA PHE A 531 -4.38 0.37 -6.23
C PHE A 531 -5.18 1.44 -5.48
N GLY A 532 -6.51 1.33 -5.52
CA GLY A 532 -7.45 2.26 -4.89
C GLY A 532 -8.24 1.63 -3.72
N PRO A 533 -8.24 2.23 -2.53
CA PRO A 533 -9.24 2.09 -1.47
C PRO A 533 -10.36 3.16 -1.66
N LEU A 534 -11.62 3.00 -1.30
CA LEU A 534 -12.23 2.20 -0.22
C LEU A 534 -11.57 2.49 1.14
N LEU A 535 -11.87 3.65 1.74
CA LEU A 535 -12.88 3.80 2.83
C LEU A 535 -12.84 5.24 3.44
N ALA A 536 -13.54 5.50 4.56
CA ALA A 536 -13.61 6.84 5.18
C ALA A 536 -13.32 6.83 6.71
N SER A 537 -12.98 8.01 7.27
CA SER A 537 -12.63 8.32 8.70
C SER A 537 -11.34 7.66 9.22
N PRO A 538 -10.27 8.35 9.66
CA PRO A 538 -8.96 7.72 9.92
C PRO A 538 -8.96 6.50 10.83
N TRP A 539 -9.76 6.48 11.90
CA TRP A 539 -9.91 5.29 12.76
C TRP A 539 -10.85 4.23 12.19
N GLN A 540 -11.88 4.61 11.43
CA GLN A 540 -12.76 3.65 10.77
C GLN A 540 -12.15 3.09 9.49
N LEU A 541 -11.41 3.87 8.67
CA LEU A 541 -10.39 3.48 7.68
C LEU A 541 -9.33 2.59 8.31
N LEU A 542 -8.64 2.96 9.40
CA LEU A 542 -7.70 2.02 10.01
C LEU A 542 -8.40 0.73 10.47
N LEU A 543 -9.70 0.77 10.77
CA LEU A 543 -10.54 -0.43 10.93
C LEU A 543 -11.08 -1.04 9.62
N LEU A 544 -11.15 -0.34 8.49
CA LEU A 544 -11.88 -0.74 7.26
C LEU A 544 -10.98 -0.88 6.05
N LEU A 545 -9.95 -0.06 5.85
CA LEU A 545 -8.68 -0.52 5.26
C LEU A 545 -8.10 -1.63 6.13
N GLY A 546 -8.10 -1.51 7.46
CA GLY A 546 -7.67 -2.62 8.33
C GLY A 546 -8.45 -3.89 8.06
N THR A 547 -9.79 -3.86 8.16
CA THR A 547 -10.62 -5.04 7.89
C THR A 547 -10.81 -5.36 6.42
N SER A 548 -10.61 -4.47 5.44
CA SER A 548 -10.67 -4.81 4.00
C SER A 548 -9.32 -5.26 3.44
N TRP A 549 -8.20 -4.79 3.97
CA TRP A 549 -6.88 -5.37 3.74
C TRP A 549 -6.77 -6.71 4.45
N LEU A 550 -7.30 -6.82 5.68
CA LEU A 550 -7.42 -8.10 6.38
C LEU A 550 -8.41 -9.02 5.66
N LEU A 551 -9.58 -8.56 5.22
CA LEU A 551 -10.57 -9.35 4.47
C LEU A 551 -10.07 -9.70 3.08
N ALA A 552 -9.36 -8.81 2.36
CA ALA A 552 -8.75 -9.14 1.08
C ALA A 552 -7.56 -10.09 1.27
N ARG A 553 -6.73 -9.93 2.32
CA ARG A 553 -5.71 -10.93 2.67
C ARG A 553 -6.32 -12.23 3.17
N VAL A 554 -7.46 -12.22 3.85
CA VAL A 554 -8.18 -13.42 4.32
C VAL A 554 -8.87 -14.10 3.15
N LEU A 555 -9.54 -13.39 2.25
CA LEU A 555 -10.15 -13.95 1.03
C LEU A 555 -9.10 -14.40 0.03
N ALA A 556 -7.99 -13.67 -0.14
CA ALA A 556 -6.86 -14.12 -0.96
C ALA A 556 -6.12 -15.30 -0.31
N ARG A 557 -5.98 -15.34 1.03
CA ARG A 557 -5.48 -16.53 1.74
C ARG A 557 -6.46 -17.68 1.65
N ILE A 558 -7.77 -17.47 1.73
CA ILE A 558 -8.82 -18.50 1.60
C ILE A 558 -8.85 -19.02 0.16
N TYR A 559 -8.73 -18.14 -0.84
CA TYR A 559 -8.67 -18.54 -2.25
C TYR A 559 -7.36 -19.28 -2.57
N ALA A 560 -6.20 -18.75 -2.15
CA ALA A 560 -4.93 -19.44 -2.31
C ALA A 560 -4.89 -20.75 -1.52
N PHE A 561 -5.51 -20.80 -0.33
CA PHE A 561 -5.68 -22.01 0.45
C PHE A 561 -6.64 -23.01 -0.22
N TYR A 562 -7.73 -22.53 -0.83
CA TYR A 562 -8.70 -23.36 -1.55
C TYR A 562 -8.12 -23.91 -2.87
N ASP A 563 -7.41 -23.09 -3.64
CA ASP A 563 -6.65 -23.50 -4.82
C ASP A 563 -5.59 -24.53 -4.42
N ASN A 564 -4.78 -24.23 -3.41
CA ASN A 564 -3.81 -25.16 -2.84
C ASN A 564 -4.48 -26.46 -2.38
N CYS A 565 -5.60 -26.41 -1.66
CA CYS A 565 -6.38 -27.58 -1.28
C CYS A 565 -6.85 -28.39 -2.49
N CYS A 566 -7.30 -27.73 -3.56
CA CYS A 566 -7.74 -28.38 -4.79
C CYS A 566 -6.58 -29.07 -5.51
N ARG A 567 -5.42 -28.40 -5.61
CA ARG A 567 -4.19 -28.95 -6.18
C ARG A 567 -3.66 -30.13 -5.34
N LEU A 568 -3.77 -30.05 -4.01
CA LEU A 568 -3.39 -31.09 -3.07
C LEU A 568 -4.34 -32.30 -3.04
N ARG A 569 -5.52 -32.28 -3.70
CA ARG A 569 -6.43 -33.44 -3.77
C ARG A 569 -5.83 -34.67 -4.44
N CYS A 570 -4.75 -34.51 -5.20
CA CYS A 570 -4.01 -35.61 -5.81
C CYS A 570 -3.15 -36.41 -4.82
N PHE A 571 -2.99 -35.93 -3.57
CA PHE A 571 -2.28 -36.65 -2.52
C PHE A 571 -3.29 -37.38 -1.60
N PRO A 572 -3.08 -38.68 -1.32
CA PRO A 572 -3.92 -39.40 -0.38
C PRO A 572 -3.69 -38.89 1.05
N GLN A 573 -4.67 -39.07 1.94
CA GLN A 573 -4.59 -38.64 3.34
C GLN A 573 -5.22 -39.69 4.27
N PRO A 574 -4.74 -39.85 5.52
CA PRO A 574 -5.45 -40.65 6.51
C PRO A 574 -6.80 -40.02 6.91
N PRO A 575 -7.68 -40.78 7.59
CA PRO A 575 -8.92 -40.24 8.15
C PRO A 575 -8.64 -39.09 9.14
N LYS A 576 -9.27 -37.94 8.90
CA LYS A 576 -9.21 -36.79 9.82
C LYS A 576 -9.94 -37.12 11.12
N ARG A 577 -9.31 -36.84 12.27
CA ARG A 577 -9.94 -36.98 13.60
C ARG A 577 -11.22 -36.15 13.72
N ASN A 578 -11.18 -34.93 13.18
CA ASN A 578 -12.33 -34.10 12.85
C ASN A 578 -11.88 -32.96 11.91
N TRP A 579 -12.83 -32.16 11.42
CA TRP A 579 -12.55 -31.08 10.48
C TRP A 579 -11.62 -29.97 11.05
N PHE A 580 -11.64 -29.75 12.37
CA PHE A 580 -10.98 -28.63 13.03
C PHE A 580 -9.54 -28.98 13.45
N LEU A 581 -9.34 -30.14 14.07
CA LEU A 581 -8.00 -30.61 14.49
C LEU A 581 -7.22 -31.23 13.33
N GLY A 582 -7.88 -31.68 12.26
CA GLY A 582 -7.24 -32.43 11.18
C GLY A 582 -6.68 -33.75 11.73
N HIS A 583 -5.35 -33.86 11.77
CA HIS A 583 -4.60 -34.95 12.39
C HIS A 583 -3.82 -34.53 13.66
N LEU A 584 -4.05 -33.32 14.18
CA LEU A 584 -3.37 -32.83 15.37
C LEU A 584 -3.62 -33.76 16.58
N GLY A 585 -2.54 -34.17 17.24
CA GLY A 585 -2.58 -35.11 18.36
C GLY A 585 -3.00 -36.53 17.99
N MET A 586 -2.96 -36.92 16.70
CA MET A 586 -2.98 -38.33 16.29
C MET A 586 -1.60 -38.95 16.46
N ALA A 587 -0.57 -38.34 15.88
CA ALA A 587 0.82 -38.62 16.21
C ALA A 587 1.22 -37.76 17.41
N LYS A 588 1.41 -38.39 18.57
CA LYS A 588 1.97 -37.77 19.78
C LYS A 588 3.50 -37.83 19.73
N SER A 589 4.18 -37.02 20.53
CA SER A 589 5.62 -37.17 20.79
C SER A 589 5.95 -38.37 21.71
N ASN A 590 5.60 -39.58 21.29
CA ASN A 590 5.91 -40.83 22.01
C ASN A 590 5.92 -42.07 21.10
N GLU A 591 6.14 -43.25 21.70
CA GLU A 591 6.25 -44.56 21.04
C GLU A 591 5.04 -44.88 20.15
N GLU A 592 3.82 -44.69 20.64
CA GLU A 592 2.59 -44.91 19.86
C GLU A 592 2.47 -43.95 18.67
N GLY A 593 2.96 -42.72 18.81
CA GLY A 593 3.01 -41.74 17.72
C GLY A 593 4.01 -42.13 16.62
N LEU A 594 5.14 -42.76 16.96
CA LEU A 594 6.10 -43.28 15.99
C LEU A 594 5.56 -44.50 15.25
N ARG A 595 4.93 -45.45 15.96
CA ARG A 595 4.24 -46.60 15.34
C ARG A 595 3.16 -46.17 14.35
N LEU A 596 2.38 -45.13 14.70
CA LEU A 596 1.42 -44.55 13.76
C LEU A 596 2.10 -43.97 12.50
N VAL A 597 3.27 -43.34 12.62
CA VAL A 597 4.03 -42.85 11.45
C VAL A 597 4.54 -44.00 10.58
N GLU A 598 4.91 -45.12 11.19
CA GLU A 598 5.29 -46.36 10.53
C GLU A 598 4.11 -46.97 9.75
N ASP A 599 2.96 -47.21 10.40
CA ASP A 599 1.71 -47.72 9.80
C ASP A 599 1.29 -46.89 8.56
N LEU A 600 1.33 -45.56 8.70
CA LEU A 600 1.02 -44.62 7.63
C LEU A 600 2.05 -44.67 6.49
N GLY A 601 3.31 -44.92 6.82
CA GLY A 601 4.38 -45.17 5.86
C GLY A 601 4.15 -46.45 5.06
N HIS A 602 3.74 -47.54 5.72
CA HIS A 602 3.42 -48.82 5.08
C HIS A 602 2.18 -48.73 4.18
N HIS A 603 1.16 -47.96 4.61
CA HIS A 603 -0.10 -47.79 3.90
C HIS A 603 0.03 -46.87 2.67
N PHE A 604 0.53 -45.64 2.85
CA PHE A 604 0.60 -44.66 1.76
C PHE A 604 1.85 -44.76 0.89
N ARG A 605 2.93 -45.37 1.41
CA ARG A 605 4.20 -45.73 0.72
C ARG A 605 5.04 -44.61 0.12
N ASP A 606 4.48 -43.47 -0.30
CA ASP A 606 5.22 -42.39 -0.97
C ASP A 606 5.11 -40.99 -0.33
N VAL A 607 3.98 -40.31 -0.55
CA VAL A 607 3.68 -38.93 -0.14
C VAL A 607 2.20 -38.86 0.23
N HIS A 608 1.91 -38.51 1.48
CA HIS A 608 0.55 -38.32 1.94
C HIS A 608 0.35 -36.93 2.58
N LEU A 609 -0.88 -36.45 2.51
CA LEU A 609 -1.28 -35.15 3.02
C LEU A 609 -1.68 -35.24 4.50
N TRP A 610 -0.99 -34.46 5.33
CA TRP A 610 -1.18 -34.40 6.78
C TRP A 610 -1.67 -33.01 7.20
N TRP A 611 -2.80 -32.93 7.89
CA TRP A 611 -3.43 -31.68 8.29
C TRP A 611 -3.09 -31.33 9.75
N MET A 612 -2.35 -30.25 9.97
CA MET A 612 -2.14 -29.68 11.31
C MET A 612 -3.19 -28.60 11.56
N GLY A 613 -4.27 -28.97 12.25
CA GLY A 613 -5.46 -28.13 12.35
C GLY A 613 -6.17 -27.99 10.98
N PRO A 614 -6.94 -26.91 10.76
CA PRO A 614 -7.76 -26.77 9.57
C PRO A 614 -7.04 -26.04 8.41
N PHE A 615 -5.86 -25.45 8.64
CA PHE A 615 -5.22 -24.51 7.70
C PHE A 615 -3.79 -24.85 7.27
N TYR A 616 -3.10 -25.77 7.94
CA TYR A 616 -1.72 -26.14 7.61
C TYR A 616 -1.67 -27.53 6.95
N PRO A 617 -1.71 -27.60 5.61
CA PRO A 617 -1.38 -28.81 4.88
C PRO A 617 0.14 -29.04 4.97
N ILE A 618 0.50 -30.23 5.41
CA ILE A 618 1.88 -30.72 5.43
C ILE A 618 1.92 -31.95 4.54
N LEU A 619 2.73 -31.93 3.49
CA LEU A 619 3.01 -33.13 2.71
C LEU A 619 4.07 -33.94 3.45
N ARG A 620 3.71 -35.12 3.96
CA ARG A 620 4.67 -36.03 4.58
C ARG A 620 5.21 -36.98 3.51
N LEU A 621 6.50 -36.88 3.23
CA LEU A 621 7.21 -37.72 2.30
C LEU A 621 7.94 -38.83 3.07
N VAL A 622 7.70 -40.07 2.63
CA VAL A 622 8.22 -41.30 3.28
C VAL A 622 9.03 -42.18 2.31
N HIS A 623 9.35 -41.71 1.09
CA HIS A 623 10.03 -42.51 0.07
C HIS A 623 11.16 -41.76 -0.66
N PRO A 624 12.34 -42.39 -0.86
CA PRO A 624 13.55 -41.72 -1.36
C PRO A 624 13.43 -41.07 -2.74
N LYS A 625 12.62 -41.64 -3.65
CA LYS A 625 12.40 -41.03 -4.99
C LYS A 625 11.66 -39.69 -4.89
N PHE A 626 10.77 -39.53 -3.93
CA PHE A 626 9.89 -38.36 -3.82
C PHE A 626 10.51 -37.22 -3.02
N VAL A 627 11.49 -37.50 -2.16
CA VAL A 627 12.28 -36.47 -1.46
C VAL A 627 13.42 -35.90 -2.31
N ALA A 628 13.81 -36.57 -3.40
CA ALA A 628 14.90 -36.11 -4.27
C ALA A 628 14.70 -34.68 -4.82
N PRO A 629 13.52 -34.30 -5.37
CA PRO A 629 13.28 -32.95 -5.86
C PRO A 629 13.32 -31.86 -4.78
N LEU A 630 13.21 -32.24 -3.49
CA LEU A 630 13.26 -31.31 -2.36
C LEU A 630 14.67 -31.20 -1.76
N LEU A 631 15.34 -32.33 -1.55
CA LEU A 631 16.67 -32.38 -0.94
C LEU A 631 17.78 -31.95 -1.91
N GLN A 632 17.66 -32.26 -3.20
CA GLN A 632 18.69 -31.93 -4.20
C GLN A 632 18.55 -30.52 -4.77
N ALA A 633 17.45 -29.82 -4.47
CA ALA A 633 17.23 -28.46 -4.94
C ALA A 633 18.16 -27.44 -4.23
N PRO A 634 18.51 -26.34 -4.90
CA PRO A 634 19.19 -25.19 -4.29
C PRO A 634 18.50 -24.69 -3.01
N ALA A 635 19.30 -24.32 -2.01
CA ALA A 635 18.84 -23.93 -0.67
C ALA A 635 17.92 -22.68 -0.62
N ASN A 636 18.01 -21.81 -1.64
CA ASN A 636 17.10 -20.67 -1.83
C ASN A 636 15.75 -21.08 -2.45
N ILE A 637 15.67 -22.23 -3.12
CA ILE A 637 14.43 -22.77 -3.69
C ILE A 637 13.65 -23.58 -2.63
N ILE A 638 14.37 -24.34 -1.80
CA ILE A 638 13.77 -25.18 -0.74
C ILE A 638 14.38 -24.82 0.65
N PRO A 639 14.06 -23.62 1.20
CA PRO A 639 14.45 -23.24 2.56
C PRO A 639 13.77 -24.11 3.64
N LYS A 640 14.25 -24.02 4.89
CA LYS A 640 13.53 -24.58 6.04
C LYS A 640 12.18 -23.86 6.21
N ASP A 641 11.15 -24.56 6.67
CA ASP A 641 9.85 -23.93 6.93
C ASP A 641 9.91 -23.07 8.21
N MET A 642 9.14 -21.99 8.26
CA MET A 642 9.05 -21.14 9.44
C MET A 642 7.83 -21.46 10.32
N PHE A 643 7.22 -22.65 10.17
CA PHE A 643 6.15 -23.13 11.05
C PHE A 643 6.73 -23.85 12.27
N PHE A 644 7.73 -24.71 12.06
CA PHE A 644 8.47 -25.37 13.13
C PHE A 644 9.69 -24.55 13.57
N TYR A 645 10.57 -24.18 12.62
CA TYR A 645 11.87 -23.59 12.95
C TYR A 645 11.80 -22.19 13.57
N SER A 646 10.68 -21.45 13.40
CA SER A 646 10.50 -20.16 14.08
C SER A 646 10.40 -20.29 15.61
N LEU A 647 9.99 -21.45 16.14
CA LEU A 647 9.93 -21.71 17.58
C LEU A 647 11.32 -21.78 18.23
N LEU A 648 12.37 -22.04 17.42
CA LEU A 648 13.77 -22.09 17.82
C LEU A 648 14.48 -20.73 17.68
N LYS A 649 13.93 -19.77 16.91
CA LYS A 649 14.58 -18.47 16.65
C LYS A 649 14.89 -17.64 17.91
N PRO A 650 14.03 -17.57 18.95
CA PRO A 650 14.37 -16.86 20.18
C PRO A 650 15.45 -17.54 21.03
N TRP A 651 15.85 -18.76 20.68
CA TRP A 651 16.95 -19.50 21.30
C TRP A 651 18.21 -19.43 20.44
N LEU A 652 18.12 -19.64 19.13
CA LEU A 652 19.28 -19.87 18.24
C LEU A 652 19.59 -18.69 17.30
N GLY A 653 18.85 -17.58 17.42
CA GLY A 653 19.01 -16.40 16.58
C GLY A 653 18.72 -16.65 15.10
N ASP A 654 19.53 -16.09 14.22
CA ASP A 654 19.44 -16.25 12.76
C ASP A 654 20.70 -16.93 12.18
N GLY A 655 21.21 -17.93 12.90
CA GLY A 655 22.40 -18.71 12.52
C GLY A 655 22.13 -19.73 11.40
N LEU A 656 23.10 -20.58 11.09
CA LEU A 656 23.13 -21.39 9.86
C LEU A 656 21.98 -22.37 9.70
N LEU A 657 21.42 -22.85 10.82
CA LEU A 657 20.22 -23.66 10.88
C LEU A 657 19.01 -22.92 10.28
N LEU A 658 18.77 -21.70 10.75
CA LEU A 658 17.54 -20.93 10.57
C LEU A 658 17.62 -19.98 9.36
N SER A 659 18.81 -19.47 9.06
CA SER A 659 19.07 -18.53 7.96
C SER A 659 18.74 -19.12 6.58
N ALA A 660 18.48 -18.24 5.61
CA ALA A 660 18.15 -18.62 4.24
C ALA A 660 18.83 -17.68 3.22
N GLY A 661 18.72 -18.03 1.93
CA GLY A 661 19.23 -17.19 0.84
C GLY A 661 20.74 -16.94 0.94
N ASP A 662 21.13 -15.70 0.65
CA ASP A 662 22.53 -15.32 0.50
C ASP A 662 23.28 -15.30 1.85
N LYS A 663 22.62 -14.91 2.95
CA LYS A 663 23.18 -15.01 4.31
C LYS A 663 23.58 -16.45 4.62
N TRP A 664 22.65 -17.39 4.45
CA TRP A 664 22.95 -18.81 4.61
C TRP A 664 24.08 -19.26 3.68
N SER A 665 24.08 -18.84 2.41
CA SER A 665 25.14 -19.24 1.49
C SER A 665 26.51 -18.66 1.86
N HIS A 666 26.57 -17.45 2.41
CA HIS A 666 27.80 -16.82 2.89
C HIS A 666 28.30 -17.55 4.15
N HIS A 667 27.45 -17.66 5.18
CA HIS A 667 27.78 -18.33 6.44
C HIS A 667 28.15 -19.81 6.20
N ARG A 668 27.44 -20.53 5.30
CA ARG A 668 27.79 -21.91 4.93
C ARG A 668 29.18 -21.97 4.29
N ARG A 669 29.53 -21.06 3.38
CA ARG A 669 30.87 -21.02 2.75
C ARG A 669 31.97 -20.69 3.75
N LEU A 670 31.70 -19.76 4.67
CA LEU A 670 32.62 -19.31 5.71
C LEU A 670 32.94 -20.42 6.72
N LEU A 671 31.93 -21.16 7.18
CA LEU A 671 32.05 -22.14 8.27
C LEU A 671 32.45 -23.55 7.78
N THR A 672 32.15 -23.86 6.51
CA THR A 672 32.55 -25.09 5.81
C THR A 672 34.01 -25.53 6.09
N PRO A 673 35.04 -24.67 5.95
CA PRO A 673 36.43 -25.06 6.22
C PRO A 673 36.70 -25.57 7.65
N ALA A 674 35.98 -25.08 8.66
CA ALA A 674 36.23 -25.38 10.09
C ALA A 674 36.05 -26.85 10.47
N PHE A 675 35.42 -27.66 9.60
CA PHE A 675 35.17 -29.08 9.84
C PHE A 675 35.75 -29.97 8.73
N HIS A 676 36.73 -29.46 7.99
CA HIS A 676 37.55 -30.28 7.11
C HIS A 676 38.36 -31.30 7.94
N PHE A 677 38.62 -32.49 7.39
CA PHE A 677 39.24 -33.59 8.14
C PHE A 677 40.61 -33.27 8.77
N GLU A 678 41.39 -32.38 8.17
CA GLU A 678 42.67 -31.89 8.75
C GLU A 678 42.49 -31.10 10.07
N ILE A 679 41.29 -30.55 10.32
CA ILE A 679 40.93 -29.88 11.59
C ILE A 679 40.38 -30.90 12.59
N LEU A 680 39.66 -31.91 12.10
CA LEU A 680 39.10 -32.99 12.93
C LEU A 680 40.18 -33.94 13.48
N LYS A 681 41.31 -34.12 12.78
CA LYS A 681 42.46 -34.92 13.26
C LYS A 681 42.93 -34.53 14.68
N PRO A 682 43.27 -33.27 14.98
CA PRO A 682 43.54 -32.80 16.35
C PRO A 682 42.45 -33.15 17.38
N TYR A 683 41.17 -33.10 16.98
CA TYR A 683 40.03 -33.34 17.88
C TYR A 683 39.94 -34.78 18.37
N MET A 684 40.62 -35.75 17.72
CA MET A 684 40.67 -37.14 18.21
C MET A 684 41.18 -37.23 19.64
N LYS A 685 42.22 -36.47 20.00
CA LYS A 685 42.76 -36.45 21.36
C LYS A 685 41.77 -35.90 22.39
N ILE A 686 40.93 -34.95 21.96
CA ILE A 686 39.87 -34.38 22.80
C ILE A 686 38.75 -35.41 22.99
N PHE A 687 38.31 -36.11 21.93
CA PHE A 687 37.31 -37.17 22.04
C PHE A 687 37.75 -38.32 22.96
N ASN A 688 39.00 -38.79 22.83
CA ASN A 688 39.57 -39.79 23.75
C ASN A 688 39.53 -39.29 25.21
N LYS A 689 40.06 -38.08 25.47
CA LYS A 689 40.10 -37.49 26.82
C LYS A 689 38.71 -37.26 27.42
N SER A 690 37.75 -36.74 26.64
CA SER A 690 36.38 -36.51 27.13
C SER A 690 35.67 -37.84 27.40
N ALA A 691 35.86 -38.87 26.57
CA ALA A 691 35.37 -40.21 26.86
C ALA A 691 36.03 -40.83 28.10
N ASP A 692 37.32 -40.59 28.35
CA ASP A 692 38.03 -41.07 29.55
C ASP A 692 37.44 -40.51 30.85
N ILE A 693 37.09 -39.22 30.87
CA ILE A 693 36.45 -38.57 32.02
C ILE A 693 35.09 -39.23 32.32
N MET A 694 34.26 -39.45 31.29
CA MET A 694 32.98 -40.14 31.41
C MET A 694 33.16 -41.59 31.92
N HIS A 695 34.11 -42.33 31.35
CA HIS A 695 34.40 -43.71 31.74
C HIS A 695 34.95 -43.82 33.16
N ALA A 696 35.75 -42.87 33.63
CA ALA A 696 36.20 -42.82 35.03
C ALA A 696 35.00 -42.64 35.98
N LYS A 697 34.06 -41.74 35.65
CA LYS A 697 32.81 -41.55 36.41
C LYS A 697 31.95 -42.83 36.44
N TRP A 698 31.78 -43.51 35.30
CA TRP A 698 31.05 -44.79 35.22
C TRP A 698 31.71 -45.89 36.03
N LYS A 699 33.04 -46.00 36.00
CA LYS A 699 33.77 -46.99 36.80
C LYS A 699 33.60 -46.77 38.31
N ASN A 700 33.62 -45.51 38.76
CA ASN A 700 33.39 -45.16 40.15
C ASN A 700 31.95 -45.50 40.58
N LEU A 701 30.95 -45.06 39.82
CA LEU A 701 29.53 -45.35 40.09
C LEU A 701 29.24 -46.85 40.14
N ALA A 702 29.80 -47.64 39.21
CA ALA A 702 29.67 -49.09 39.23
C ALA A 702 30.35 -49.73 40.45
N SER A 703 31.48 -49.19 40.93
CA SER A 703 32.13 -49.64 42.17
C SER A 703 31.35 -49.28 43.45
N GLU A 704 30.55 -48.22 43.39
CA GLU A 704 29.60 -47.80 44.43
C GLU A 704 28.26 -48.58 44.36
N GLY A 705 28.14 -49.56 43.45
CA GLY A 705 26.94 -50.38 43.26
C GLY A 705 25.90 -49.78 42.30
N SER A 706 26.11 -48.56 41.81
CA SER A 706 25.24 -47.88 40.84
C SER A 706 25.58 -48.32 39.41
N THR A 707 25.21 -49.55 39.06
CA THR A 707 25.45 -50.15 37.73
C THR A 707 24.37 -49.81 36.69
N ARG A 708 23.19 -49.36 37.12
CA ARG A 708 22.09 -48.91 36.25
C ARG A 708 22.20 -47.39 36.04
N LEU A 709 22.57 -46.96 34.83
CA LEU A 709 22.77 -45.54 34.49
C LEU A 709 21.89 -45.12 33.31
N ASP A 710 21.42 -43.86 33.30
CA ASP A 710 20.87 -43.25 32.10
C ASP A 710 22.03 -42.89 31.17
N MET A 711 22.15 -43.59 30.06
CA MET A 711 23.21 -43.37 29.07
C MET A 711 23.17 -41.94 28.55
N PHE A 712 21.97 -41.38 28.36
CA PHE A 712 21.78 -40.12 27.68
C PHE A 712 22.27 -38.93 28.51
N GLU A 713 22.02 -38.93 29.82
CA GLU A 713 22.55 -37.91 30.74
C GLU A 713 24.08 -37.86 30.70
N HIS A 714 24.74 -39.01 30.87
CA HIS A 714 26.20 -39.06 30.90
C HIS A 714 26.86 -38.73 29.55
N ILE A 715 26.29 -39.23 28.46
CA ILE A 715 26.86 -39.02 27.13
C ILE A 715 26.65 -37.57 26.68
N SER A 716 25.51 -36.94 26.98
CA SER A 716 25.26 -35.52 26.69
C SER A 716 26.34 -34.61 27.30
N LEU A 717 26.65 -34.77 28.60
CA LEU A 717 27.74 -34.07 29.29
C LEU A 717 29.10 -34.24 28.60
N MET A 718 29.44 -35.46 28.17
CA MET A 718 30.71 -35.78 27.52
C MET A 718 30.81 -35.21 26.09
N THR A 719 29.73 -35.29 25.32
CA THR A 719 29.64 -34.71 23.97
C THR A 719 29.60 -33.18 24.00
N LEU A 720 29.07 -32.53 25.07
CA LEU A 720 29.21 -31.08 25.21
C LEU A 720 30.65 -30.68 25.46
N ASP A 721 31.30 -31.37 26.41
CA ASP A 721 32.65 -31.10 26.86
C ASP A 721 33.65 -31.15 25.70
N SER A 722 33.54 -32.20 24.88
CA SER A 722 34.32 -32.34 23.64
C SER A 722 33.96 -31.28 22.60
N LEU A 723 32.68 -31.02 22.32
CA LEU A 723 32.26 -29.98 21.38
C LEU A 723 32.78 -28.59 21.78
N GLN A 724 32.71 -28.21 23.06
CA GLN A 724 33.23 -26.92 23.55
C GLN A 724 34.75 -26.83 23.41
N LYS A 725 35.48 -27.91 23.75
CA LYS A 725 36.94 -27.98 23.62
C LYS A 725 37.41 -27.90 22.16
N CYS A 726 36.73 -28.62 21.27
CA CYS A 726 37.06 -28.66 19.84
C CYS A 726 36.64 -27.37 19.12
N VAL A 727 35.34 -27.07 19.12
CA VAL A 727 34.70 -26.07 18.24
C VAL A 727 34.85 -24.65 18.80
N PHE A 728 34.79 -24.51 20.13
CA PHE A 728 34.81 -23.21 20.82
C PHE A 728 36.12 -22.92 21.56
N SER A 729 37.10 -23.85 21.54
CA SER A 729 38.35 -23.73 22.32
C SER A 729 38.11 -23.37 23.80
N PHE A 730 37.03 -23.89 24.38
CA PHE A 730 36.53 -23.54 25.72
C PHE A 730 36.41 -24.80 26.59
N ASP A 731 36.86 -24.74 27.84
CA ASP A 731 36.83 -25.88 28.77
C ASP A 731 35.92 -25.58 29.97
N SER A 732 34.63 -25.93 29.86
CA SER A 732 33.67 -25.69 30.93
C SER A 732 33.75 -26.71 32.07
N ASN A 733 34.52 -27.80 31.93
CA ASN A 733 34.54 -28.95 32.85
C ASN A 733 33.12 -29.49 33.20
N CYS A 734 32.17 -29.46 32.25
CA CYS A 734 30.76 -29.80 32.51
C CYS A 734 30.51 -31.27 32.89
N GLN A 735 31.44 -32.18 32.63
CA GLN A 735 31.30 -33.58 33.08
C GLN A 735 31.40 -33.75 34.61
N GLU A 736 32.12 -32.85 35.28
CA GLU A 736 32.41 -32.90 36.72
C GLU A 736 31.40 -32.11 37.57
N LYS A 737 30.73 -31.11 37.00
CA LYS A 737 29.84 -30.18 37.70
C LYS A 737 28.49 -30.08 37.00
N PRO A 738 27.35 -30.02 37.74
CA PRO A 738 26.05 -29.82 37.13
C PRO A 738 26.03 -28.49 36.37
N SER A 739 25.69 -28.57 35.08
CA SER A 739 25.72 -27.42 34.18
C SER A 739 24.33 -26.81 34.02
N GLU A 740 24.15 -25.58 34.53
CA GLU A 740 22.90 -24.83 34.38
C GLU A 740 22.56 -24.59 32.90
N TYR A 741 23.57 -24.46 32.04
CA TYR A 741 23.42 -24.40 30.59
C TYR A 741 22.64 -25.60 30.07
N ILE A 742 23.07 -26.83 30.37
CA ILE A 742 22.48 -28.07 29.85
C ILE A 742 21.05 -28.28 30.38
N ALA A 743 20.79 -27.87 31.63
CA ALA A 743 19.45 -27.85 32.21
C ALA A 743 18.50 -26.82 31.56
N ALA A 744 19.02 -25.68 31.09
CA ALA A 744 18.24 -24.67 30.38
C ALA A 744 17.92 -25.09 28.94
N ILE A 745 18.95 -25.53 28.22
CA ILE A 745 18.98 -26.22 26.91
C ILE A 745 17.87 -27.29 26.77
N LEU A 746 17.57 -27.99 27.87
CA LEU A 746 16.41 -28.86 27.99
C LEU A 746 15.06 -28.21 28.04
N GLU A 747 14.96 -27.29 29.00
CA GLU A 747 13.73 -26.65 29.35
C GLU A 747 13.24 -26.04 28.04
N LEU A 748 14.11 -25.38 27.29
CA LEU A 748 13.90 -25.00 25.88
C LEU A 748 13.34 -26.12 25.01
N SER A 749 14.03 -27.24 24.81
CA SER A 749 13.62 -28.26 23.83
C SER A 749 12.31 -28.99 24.17
N ALA A 750 12.15 -29.43 25.42
CA ALA A 750 10.91 -30.06 25.89
C ALA A 750 9.75 -29.05 25.79
N LEU A 751 10.02 -27.78 26.07
CA LEU A 751 9.06 -26.69 25.90
C LEU A 751 8.75 -26.40 24.42
N VAL A 752 9.72 -26.43 23.50
CA VAL A 752 9.48 -26.31 22.04
C VAL A 752 8.58 -27.44 21.57
N ILE A 753 8.83 -28.68 21.98
CA ILE A 753 8.03 -29.83 21.51
C ILE A 753 6.62 -29.81 22.10
N LYS A 754 6.49 -29.55 23.40
CA LYS A 754 5.19 -29.26 24.06
C LYS A 754 4.45 -28.09 23.41
N ARG A 755 5.19 -27.14 22.82
CA ARG A 755 4.66 -26.01 22.04
C ARG A 755 4.28 -26.41 20.62
N THR A 756 4.97 -27.34 19.95
CA THR A 756 4.59 -27.85 18.61
C THR A 756 3.18 -28.45 18.61
N GLU A 757 2.85 -29.29 19.60
CA GLU A 757 1.53 -29.91 19.77
C GLU A 757 0.43 -28.89 20.09
N ARG A 758 0.80 -27.70 20.61
CA ARG A 758 -0.10 -26.63 21.01
C ARG A 758 -0.04 -25.47 20.01
N ILE A 759 -0.64 -25.65 18.83
CA ILE A 759 -0.63 -24.67 17.71
C ILE A 759 -0.90 -23.22 18.18
N PHE A 760 -1.86 -23.01 19.11
CA PHE A 760 -2.17 -21.66 19.63
C PHE A 760 -1.01 -20.98 20.40
N LEU A 761 -0.05 -21.75 20.93
CA LEU A 761 1.13 -21.27 21.62
C LEU A 761 2.32 -21.01 20.68
N HIS A 762 2.22 -21.25 19.37
CA HIS A 762 3.29 -20.91 18.41
C HIS A 762 3.55 -19.40 18.34
N MET A 763 2.63 -18.56 18.82
CA MET A 763 2.83 -17.11 18.99
C MET A 763 3.64 -16.81 20.25
N ASP A 764 4.86 -16.28 20.11
CA ASP A 764 5.78 -15.98 21.22
C ASP A 764 5.14 -15.16 22.34
N PHE A 765 4.39 -14.11 22.00
CA PHE A 765 3.68 -13.28 22.98
C PHE A 765 2.75 -14.09 23.88
N LEU A 766 1.83 -14.89 23.30
CA LEU A 766 0.92 -15.72 24.07
C LEU A 766 1.67 -16.77 24.88
N TYR A 767 2.74 -17.31 24.30
CA TYR A 767 3.55 -18.31 24.96
C TYR A 767 4.23 -17.75 26.22
N TYR A 768 4.89 -16.60 26.14
CA TYR A 768 5.57 -15.96 27.28
C TYR A 768 4.63 -15.52 28.42
N LEU A 769 3.32 -15.42 28.18
CA LEU A 769 2.33 -15.22 29.25
C LEU A 769 2.00 -16.51 30.03
N THR A 770 2.28 -17.69 29.46
CA THR A 770 2.14 -18.97 30.17
C THR A 770 3.32 -19.22 31.13
N PRO A 771 3.15 -20.08 32.15
CA PRO A 771 4.28 -20.55 32.96
C PRO A 771 5.37 -21.20 32.10
N ASP A 772 4.96 -22.00 31.12
CA ASP A 772 5.84 -22.67 30.13
C ASP A 772 6.72 -21.64 29.39
N GLY A 773 6.15 -20.55 28.85
CA GLY A 773 6.94 -19.55 28.14
C GLY A 773 7.80 -18.63 29.02
N ARG A 774 7.42 -18.38 30.29
CA ARG A 774 8.33 -17.71 31.25
C ARG A 774 9.54 -18.58 31.60
N ARG A 775 9.34 -19.90 31.68
CA ARG A 775 10.43 -20.87 31.84
C ARG A 775 11.35 -20.85 30.61
N PHE A 776 10.76 -20.97 29.41
CA PHE A 776 11.47 -20.87 28.13
C PHE A 776 12.34 -19.61 28.04
N ARG A 777 11.81 -18.41 28.35
CA ARG A 777 12.62 -17.18 28.27
C ARG A 777 13.81 -17.20 29.23
N ARG A 778 13.60 -17.58 30.50
CA ARG A 778 14.71 -17.68 31.47
C ARG A 778 15.76 -18.69 31.01
N ALA A 779 15.34 -19.76 30.36
CA ALA A 779 16.25 -20.75 29.79
C ALA A 779 17.02 -20.19 28.56
N CYS A 780 16.39 -19.38 27.69
CA CYS A 780 17.11 -18.61 26.66
C CYS A 780 18.14 -17.67 27.29
N ASP A 781 17.73 -16.89 28.31
CA ASP A 781 18.61 -15.92 28.99
C ASP A 781 19.86 -16.61 29.58
N LEU A 782 19.71 -17.82 30.14
CA LEU A 782 20.82 -18.65 30.64
C LEU A 782 21.74 -19.17 29.52
N VAL A 783 21.16 -19.59 28.39
CA VAL A 783 21.92 -20.05 27.21
C VAL A 783 22.72 -18.90 26.60
N HIS A 784 22.09 -17.75 26.39
CA HIS A 784 22.73 -16.56 25.80
C HIS A 784 23.80 -15.98 26.70
N ALA A 785 23.58 -15.94 28.02
CA ALA A 785 24.62 -15.53 28.96
C ALA A 785 25.84 -16.47 28.93
N PHE A 786 25.62 -17.77 28.77
CA PHE A 786 26.70 -18.74 28.62
C PHE A 786 27.47 -18.54 27.30
N THR A 787 26.78 -18.44 26.16
CA THR A 787 27.45 -18.28 24.86
C THR A 787 28.14 -16.92 24.72
N ASP A 788 27.57 -15.84 25.27
CA ASP A 788 28.26 -14.55 25.41
C ASP A 788 29.56 -14.66 26.24
N THR A 789 29.54 -15.43 27.33
CA THR A 789 30.74 -15.66 28.16
C THR A 789 31.84 -16.36 27.35
N VAL A 790 31.49 -17.41 26.61
CA VAL A 790 32.43 -18.15 25.74
C VAL A 790 33.03 -17.24 24.66
N ILE A 791 32.19 -16.43 24.00
CA ILE A 791 32.62 -15.47 22.97
C ILE A 791 33.57 -14.41 23.55
N GLN A 792 33.24 -13.84 24.72
CA GLN A 792 34.05 -12.81 25.37
C GLN A 792 35.41 -13.36 25.85
N GLU A 793 35.43 -14.55 26.45
CA GLU A 793 36.68 -15.19 26.91
C GLU A 793 37.61 -15.51 25.74
N ARG A 794 37.06 -16.00 24.62
CA ARG A 794 37.85 -16.24 23.41
C ARG A 794 38.39 -14.93 22.80
N ARG A 795 37.56 -13.88 22.71
CA ARG A 795 38.00 -12.54 22.26
C ARG A 795 39.16 -12.00 23.11
N HIS A 796 39.04 -12.08 24.43
CA HIS A 796 40.09 -11.65 25.36
C HIS A 796 41.39 -12.46 25.16
N THR A 797 41.27 -13.77 24.96
CA THR A 797 42.41 -14.67 24.70
C THR A 797 43.13 -14.33 23.40
N LEU A 798 42.40 -14.05 22.32
CA LEU A 798 42.98 -13.66 21.02
C LEU A 798 43.71 -12.30 21.09
N ILE A 799 43.17 -11.35 21.87
CA ILE A 799 43.83 -10.06 22.13
C ILE A 799 45.16 -10.27 22.89
N LEU A 800 45.16 -11.09 23.95
CA LEU A 800 46.37 -11.39 24.73
C LEU A 800 47.44 -12.13 23.94
N GLN A 801 47.06 -12.97 22.97
CA GLN A 801 48.00 -13.72 22.12
C GLN A 801 48.58 -12.90 20.97
N GLY A 802 48.00 -11.73 20.67
CA GLY A 802 48.37 -10.90 19.52
C GLY A 802 47.85 -11.50 18.21
N VAL A 803 46.81 -10.90 17.63
CA VAL A 803 46.07 -11.44 16.47
C VAL A 803 47.00 -11.77 15.29
N ASP A 804 47.97 -10.91 14.97
CA ASP A 804 48.93 -11.15 13.89
C ASP A 804 49.87 -12.34 14.14
N ASP A 805 50.28 -12.57 15.39
CA ASP A 805 51.17 -13.68 15.73
C ASP A 805 50.41 -15.00 15.88
N PHE A 806 49.18 -14.94 16.42
CA PHE A 806 48.21 -16.04 16.35
C PHE A 806 47.94 -16.49 14.91
N LEU A 807 47.65 -15.54 14.01
CA LEU A 807 47.44 -15.81 12.58
C LEU A 807 48.70 -16.38 11.92
N LYS A 808 49.91 -15.91 12.23
CA LYS A 808 51.16 -16.52 11.73
C LYS A 808 51.35 -17.96 12.20
N VAL A 809 50.94 -18.29 13.43
CA VAL A 809 51.00 -19.67 13.96
C VAL A 809 49.97 -20.56 13.28
N LYS A 810 48.69 -20.13 13.22
CA LYS A 810 47.59 -20.87 12.59
C LYS A 810 47.72 -20.97 11.06
N ALA A 811 48.39 -20.01 10.40
CA ALA A 811 48.74 -20.09 8.97
C ALA A 811 49.79 -21.18 8.68
N LYS A 812 50.67 -21.52 9.63
CA LYS A 812 51.59 -22.65 9.50
C LYS A 812 50.87 -24.00 9.65
N THR A 813 49.84 -24.08 10.50
CA THR A 813 49.01 -25.29 10.63
C THR A 813 47.92 -25.39 9.55
N LYS A 814 47.60 -24.28 8.87
CA LYS A 814 46.53 -24.13 7.86
C LYS A 814 45.11 -24.41 8.40
N THR A 815 44.90 -24.21 9.69
CA THR A 815 43.65 -24.60 10.38
C THR A 815 43.25 -23.54 11.42
N LEU A 816 42.02 -23.03 11.33
CA LEU A 816 41.38 -22.20 12.35
C LEU A 816 40.22 -22.98 12.96
N ASP A 817 40.04 -22.90 14.27
CA ASP A 817 38.89 -23.52 14.94
C ASP A 817 37.63 -22.70 14.65
N PHE A 818 36.45 -23.30 14.76
CA PHE A 818 35.18 -22.68 14.35
C PHE A 818 34.94 -21.28 14.96
N ILE A 819 35.17 -21.12 16.27
CA ILE A 819 35.01 -19.82 16.92
C ILE A 819 36.04 -18.78 16.43
N ASP A 820 37.24 -19.22 16.05
CA ASP A 820 38.26 -18.32 15.48
C ASP A 820 37.87 -17.88 14.08
N VAL A 821 37.26 -18.77 13.29
CA VAL A 821 36.68 -18.42 11.98
C VAL A 821 35.60 -17.36 12.15
N LEU A 822 34.68 -17.51 13.11
CA LEU A 822 33.64 -16.50 13.38
C LEU A 822 34.22 -15.15 13.85
N LEU A 823 35.18 -15.17 14.76
CA LEU A 823 35.77 -13.96 15.36
C LEU A 823 36.73 -13.21 14.42
N LEU A 824 37.28 -13.88 13.41
CA LEU A 824 38.22 -13.30 12.44
C LEU A 824 37.61 -13.18 11.03
N ALA A 825 36.34 -13.55 10.86
CA ALA A 825 35.61 -13.43 9.60
C ALA A 825 35.49 -11.97 9.18
N LYS A 826 35.76 -11.73 7.89
CA LYS A 826 35.45 -10.47 7.22
C LYS A 826 34.65 -10.76 5.96
N ASP A 827 33.66 -9.91 5.68
CA ASP A 827 32.82 -10.00 4.48
C ASP A 827 33.60 -9.56 3.22
N GLU A 828 32.93 -9.57 2.06
CA GLU A 828 33.54 -9.21 0.78
C GLU A 828 33.94 -7.71 0.68
N ASP A 829 33.38 -6.86 1.56
CA ASP A 829 33.69 -5.44 1.70
C ASP A 829 34.71 -5.14 2.84
N GLY A 830 35.08 -6.16 3.63
CA GLY A 830 36.05 -6.10 4.72
C GLY A 830 35.48 -5.86 6.13
N ASN A 831 34.16 -5.87 6.30
CA ASN A 831 33.50 -5.70 7.60
C ASN A 831 33.46 -7.00 8.42
N GLU A 832 33.45 -6.88 9.74
CA GLU A 832 33.36 -8.03 10.66
C GLU A 832 31.91 -8.49 10.87
N LEU A 833 31.72 -9.77 11.23
CA LEU A 833 30.39 -10.28 11.61
C LEU A 833 29.85 -9.57 12.86
N SER A 834 28.54 -9.36 12.92
CA SER A 834 27.91 -8.74 14.08
C SER A 834 27.94 -9.64 15.32
N ASP A 835 27.94 -9.04 16.52
CA ASP A 835 27.85 -9.79 17.78
C ASP A 835 26.59 -10.68 17.86
N GLU A 836 25.49 -10.26 17.23
CA GLU A 836 24.25 -11.05 17.15
C GLU A 836 24.40 -12.24 16.20
N ASP A 837 25.10 -12.08 15.06
CA ASP A 837 25.39 -13.18 14.14
C ASP A 837 26.39 -14.17 14.72
N ILE A 838 27.44 -13.70 15.39
CA ILE A 838 28.42 -14.55 16.07
C ILE A 838 27.76 -15.35 17.19
N ARG A 839 26.88 -14.73 18.00
CA ARG A 839 26.08 -15.46 19.00
C ARG A 839 25.13 -16.45 18.35
N ALA A 840 24.39 -16.04 17.31
CA ALA A 840 23.44 -16.92 16.64
C ALA A 840 24.11 -18.15 16.01
N GLU A 841 25.31 -18.00 15.46
CA GLU A 841 26.11 -19.16 15.00
C GLU A 841 26.67 -19.96 16.19
N ALA A 842 27.13 -19.32 17.26
CA ALA A 842 27.58 -20.05 18.46
C ALA A 842 26.44 -20.89 19.09
N ASP A 843 25.27 -20.30 19.32
CA ASP A 843 24.06 -20.98 19.81
C ASP A 843 23.62 -22.08 18.84
N THR A 844 23.58 -21.80 17.53
CA THR A 844 23.25 -22.79 16.50
C THR A 844 24.22 -23.96 16.52
N PHE A 845 25.52 -23.77 16.68
CA PHE A 845 26.49 -24.86 16.67
C PHE A 845 26.56 -25.61 18.00
N MET A 846 26.36 -24.93 19.13
CA MET A 846 26.11 -25.59 20.40
C MET A 846 24.72 -26.23 20.49
N PHE A 847 23.84 -26.08 19.48
CA PHE A 847 22.53 -26.75 19.36
C PHE A 847 22.39 -27.78 18.20
N GLU A 848 23.11 -27.64 17.08
CA GLU A 848 22.99 -28.51 15.90
C GLU A 848 24.34 -28.99 15.28
N GLY A 849 25.46 -28.29 15.53
CA GLY A 849 26.89 -28.67 15.31
C GLY A 849 27.36 -29.26 13.96
N GLU A 850 28.10 -28.51 13.09
CA GLU A 850 28.10 -28.87 11.64
C GLU A 850 29.33 -28.75 10.60
N ASP A 851 29.69 -29.81 9.77
CA ASP A 851 30.63 -29.94 8.54
C ASP A 851 30.31 -29.67 6.98
N PRO A 852 31.34 -29.42 6.11
CA PRO A 852 31.21 -28.96 4.70
C PRO A 852 30.75 -29.98 3.64
N ASN A 853 30.60 -29.51 2.39
CA ASN A 853 30.95 -30.34 1.23
C ASN A 853 31.64 -29.52 0.11
N VAL A 854 32.55 -30.16 -0.64
CA VAL A 854 33.56 -29.53 -1.50
C VAL A 854 33.42 -29.93 -2.97
N GLY A 855 33.46 -28.93 -3.86
CA GLY A 855 33.99 -29.07 -5.23
C GLY A 855 33.04 -29.53 -6.34
N LEU A 856 32.62 -28.58 -7.19
CA LEU A 856 32.63 -28.67 -8.68
C LEU A 856 31.85 -27.52 -9.33
N TRP A 857 32.50 -26.37 -9.59
CA TRP A 857 32.06 -25.42 -10.63
C TRP A 857 33.27 -24.81 -11.35
N LYS A 858 33.36 -25.04 -12.66
CA LYS A 858 34.26 -24.31 -13.58
C LYS A 858 33.59 -23.00 -14.03
N ALA A 859 34.40 -22.10 -14.57
CA ALA A 859 34.15 -20.66 -14.70
C ALA A 859 33.23 -20.20 -15.85
N GLN A 860 33.06 -18.86 -15.89
CA GLN A 860 32.43 -17.95 -16.89
C GLN A 860 30.97 -17.54 -16.57
N GLY A 861 30.57 -16.26 -16.65
CA GLY A 861 31.25 -15.06 -17.18
C GLY A 861 30.86 -13.73 -16.48
N ARG A 862 31.34 -12.60 -17.03
CA ARG A 862 31.43 -11.27 -16.36
C ARG A 862 30.17 -10.39 -16.44
N GLY A 863 30.03 -9.49 -15.47
CA GLY A 863 29.21 -8.26 -15.51
C GLY A 863 28.30 -8.13 -14.26
N GLY A 864 28.44 -7.16 -13.36
CA GLY A 864 29.32 -5.98 -13.31
C GLY A 864 28.51 -4.68 -13.23
N TRP A 865 27.98 -4.34 -12.06
CA TRP A 865 27.33 -3.06 -11.75
C TRP A 865 27.61 -2.61 -10.31
N THR A 866 27.56 -1.30 -10.10
CA THR A 866 28.13 -0.56 -8.96
C THR A 866 27.16 -0.34 -7.80
N MET A 867 27.71 -0.22 -6.58
CA MET A 867 26.99 0.34 -5.42
C MET A 867 26.62 1.82 -5.64
N ASP A 868 25.57 2.27 -4.96
CA ASP A 868 25.55 3.58 -4.28
C ASP A 868 24.50 3.58 -3.15
N HIS A 869 24.95 3.88 -1.91
CA HIS A 869 24.09 4.17 -0.75
C HIS A 869 23.65 5.65 -0.75
N PRO A 870 22.59 6.03 -0.02
CA PRO A 870 22.88 6.86 1.16
C PRO A 870 21.95 6.66 2.39
N ASN A 871 22.45 7.14 3.54
CA ASN A 871 21.86 7.12 4.88
C ASN A 871 20.73 8.14 5.13
N MET A 872 19.93 7.93 6.20
CA MET A 872 19.56 8.91 7.28
C MET A 872 18.25 8.48 8.02
N PRO A 873 17.88 9.04 9.20
CA PRO A 873 18.69 9.48 10.35
C PRO A 873 18.09 9.04 11.74
N PHE A 874 18.68 9.54 12.83
CA PHE A 874 18.29 9.28 14.24
C PHE A 874 17.00 10.00 14.73
N LEU A 875 16.28 9.34 15.65
CA LEU A 875 15.53 9.82 16.87
C LEU A 875 14.63 11.08 16.83
N PRO A 876 13.52 11.09 17.62
CA PRO A 876 13.62 11.61 19.00
C PRO A 876 12.90 10.79 20.09
N THR A 877 13.45 10.89 21.30
CA THR A 877 12.98 10.37 22.59
C THR A 877 11.78 11.11 23.18
N PHE A 878 10.98 10.46 24.03
CA PHE A 878 10.33 11.06 25.22
C PHE A 878 9.86 9.96 26.21
N PRO A 879 9.47 10.24 27.48
CA PRO A 879 9.97 9.44 28.61
C PRO A 879 8.86 8.84 29.50
N MET A 880 9.18 7.78 30.24
CA MET A 880 8.57 7.57 31.56
C MET A 880 9.46 6.70 32.44
N ALA A 881 9.85 7.25 33.59
CA ALA A 881 10.45 6.50 34.67
C ALA A 881 9.36 5.80 35.48
N LEU A 882 9.59 4.53 35.85
CA LEU A 882 8.85 3.87 36.93
C LEU A 882 9.77 2.86 37.62
N ASN A 883 9.70 2.83 38.94
CA ASN A 883 10.75 2.27 39.81
C ASN A 883 10.89 0.75 39.74
N VAL A 884 12.14 0.30 39.79
CA VAL A 884 12.50 -1.08 40.13
C VAL A 884 12.34 -1.30 41.63
N ARG A 885 11.23 -1.91 42.06
CA ARG A 885 11.13 -2.67 43.32
C ARG A 885 9.87 -3.54 43.28
N GLU A 886 9.92 -4.68 43.97
CA GLU A 886 8.89 -5.74 44.01
C GLU A 886 8.71 -6.58 42.73
N MET A 887 9.59 -7.58 42.53
CA MET A 887 9.15 -8.86 41.93
C MET A 887 9.99 -10.10 42.32
N LEU A 888 10.71 -10.05 43.44
CA LEU A 888 11.34 -11.23 44.07
C LEU A 888 10.36 -11.89 45.06
N LYS A 889 9.73 -13.01 44.68
CA LYS A 889 9.11 -14.00 45.60
C LYS A 889 8.60 -15.28 44.89
N GLN A 890 9.48 -16.30 44.83
CA GLN A 890 9.20 -17.76 44.94
C GLN A 890 8.24 -18.46 43.92
N PRO A 891 8.15 -19.81 43.90
CA PRO A 891 8.97 -20.84 44.57
C PRO A 891 9.75 -21.77 43.60
N ARG A 892 10.54 -22.69 44.17
CA ARG A 892 11.09 -23.87 43.48
C ARG A 892 10.00 -24.94 43.36
N ASP A 893 10.00 -25.69 42.27
CA ASP A 893 9.26 -26.95 42.17
C ASP A 893 10.13 -27.99 41.44
N SER A 894 10.27 -29.16 42.05
CA SER A 894 11.18 -30.23 41.62
C SER A 894 10.43 -31.24 40.74
N ASN A 895 10.77 -31.28 39.44
CA ASN A 895 10.62 -32.41 38.50
C ASN A 895 10.88 -31.88 37.07
N LEU A 896 12.03 -32.20 36.47
CA LEU A 896 12.48 -31.69 35.17
C LEU A 896 13.31 -32.77 34.41
N PRO A 897 12.81 -33.36 33.31
CA PRO A 897 13.49 -34.42 32.53
C PRO A 897 14.53 -33.90 31.50
N GLY A 898 15.44 -34.80 31.03
CA GLY A 898 16.88 -34.60 30.64
C GLY A 898 17.35 -34.27 29.17
N CYS A 899 18.63 -33.84 29.05
CA CYS A 899 19.42 -32.75 28.33
C CYS A 899 19.40 -32.48 26.78
N SER A 900 19.21 -31.24 26.18
CA SER A 900 19.37 -31.00 24.68
C SER A 900 20.02 -29.81 23.92
N SER A 901 21.17 -30.11 23.28
CA SER A 901 22.10 -29.25 22.51
C SER A 901 22.63 -29.94 21.23
N GLY A 902 23.66 -29.41 20.53
CA GLY A 902 24.21 -29.97 19.27
C GLY A 902 25.01 -31.24 19.47
N HIS A 903 25.59 -31.34 20.66
CA HIS A 903 26.16 -32.56 21.18
C HIS A 903 25.13 -33.70 21.31
N ASP A 904 23.83 -33.39 21.40
CA ASP A 904 22.79 -34.42 21.52
C ASP A 904 22.59 -35.27 20.29
N THR A 905 22.80 -34.71 19.10
CA THR A 905 22.57 -35.49 17.89
C THR A 905 23.54 -36.69 17.89
N THR A 906 24.78 -36.46 18.34
CA THR A 906 25.72 -37.52 18.75
C THR A 906 25.21 -38.29 19.97
N ALA A 907 24.83 -37.66 21.08
CA ALA A 907 24.50 -38.36 22.34
C ALA A 907 23.28 -39.30 22.24
N SER A 908 22.23 -38.87 21.52
CA SER A 908 21.09 -39.68 21.13
C SER A 908 21.54 -40.86 20.27
N GLY A 909 22.33 -40.61 19.22
CA GLY A 909 22.88 -41.65 18.35
C GLY A 909 23.67 -42.70 19.14
N LEU A 910 24.62 -42.25 19.97
CA LEU A 910 25.41 -43.08 20.88
C LEU A 910 24.54 -43.93 21.81
N SER A 911 23.58 -43.30 22.49
CA SER A 911 22.71 -43.99 23.46
C SER A 911 21.86 -45.08 22.79
N TRP A 912 21.33 -44.80 21.59
CA TRP A 912 20.58 -45.80 20.81
C TRP A 912 21.45 -46.87 20.16
N VAL A 913 22.71 -46.58 19.81
CA VAL A 913 23.68 -47.62 19.40
C VAL A 913 23.97 -48.55 20.58
N LEU A 914 24.26 -48.00 21.76
CA LEU A 914 24.50 -48.79 22.97
C LEU A 914 23.28 -49.64 23.35
N TYR A 915 22.06 -49.11 23.21
CA TYR A 915 20.82 -49.89 23.39
C TYR A 915 20.74 -51.10 22.45
N ASN A 916 20.95 -50.89 21.15
CA ASN A 916 20.88 -51.98 20.18
C ASN A 916 21.99 -53.02 20.40
N LEU A 917 23.22 -52.59 20.69
CA LEU A 917 24.31 -53.49 21.06
C LEU A 917 24.06 -54.22 22.40
N ALA A 918 23.34 -53.62 23.34
CA ALA A 918 22.93 -54.30 24.57
C ALA A 918 21.87 -55.40 24.29
N LYS A 919 20.91 -55.12 23.40
CA LYS A 919 19.94 -56.12 22.91
C LYS A 919 20.56 -57.21 22.03
N HIS A 920 21.71 -56.94 21.41
CA HIS A 920 22.45 -57.85 20.53
C HIS A 920 23.89 -58.10 21.01
N PRO A 921 24.10 -58.91 22.07
CA PRO A 921 25.43 -59.22 22.61
C PRO A 921 26.39 -59.81 21.57
N GLU A 922 25.88 -60.54 20.58
CA GLU A 922 26.64 -61.10 19.46
C GLU A 922 27.28 -60.02 18.56
N TYR A 923 26.57 -58.91 18.33
CA TYR A 923 27.11 -57.77 17.60
C TYR A 923 27.98 -56.89 18.51
N GLN A 924 27.66 -56.80 19.81
CA GLN A 924 28.49 -56.08 20.78
C GLN A 924 29.88 -56.71 20.93
N GLU A 925 29.95 -58.03 21.06
CA GLU A 925 31.21 -58.75 21.17
C GLU A 925 32.01 -58.65 19.86
N ARG A 926 31.37 -58.79 18.69
CA ARG A 926 32.06 -58.60 17.41
C ARG A 926 32.58 -57.17 17.21
N CYS A 927 31.86 -56.14 17.66
CA CYS A 927 32.37 -54.77 17.68
C CYS A 927 33.54 -54.61 18.67
N ARG A 928 33.49 -55.27 19.83
CA ARG A 928 34.58 -55.29 20.81
C ARG A 928 35.82 -55.99 20.25
N GLU A 929 35.68 -57.13 19.59
CA GLU A 929 36.75 -57.85 18.89
C GLU A 929 37.38 -56.99 17.80
N GLU A 930 36.58 -56.30 16.96
CA GLU A 930 37.08 -55.39 15.92
C GLU A 930 37.98 -54.29 16.51
N VAL A 931 37.55 -53.67 17.61
CA VAL A 931 38.33 -52.62 18.30
C VAL A 931 39.53 -53.20 19.06
N GLN A 932 39.41 -54.39 19.65
CA GLN A 932 40.55 -55.07 20.30
C GLN A 932 41.63 -55.46 19.28
N MET A 933 41.25 -55.89 18.08
CA MET A 933 42.19 -56.18 16.99
C MET A 933 42.89 -54.91 16.52
N LEU A 934 42.16 -53.80 16.35
CA LEU A 934 42.72 -52.49 15.99
C LEU A 934 43.77 -52.00 16.99
N LEU A 935 43.52 -52.17 18.29
CA LEU A 935 44.41 -51.68 19.37
C LEU A 935 45.45 -52.71 19.85
N ARG A 936 45.47 -53.93 19.30
CA ARG A 936 46.19 -55.09 19.87
C ARG A 936 47.69 -54.86 20.11
N GLU A 937 48.33 -54.06 19.26
CA GLU A 937 49.78 -53.82 19.27
C GLU A 937 50.14 -52.34 19.57
N ARG A 938 49.16 -51.52 19.98
CA ARG A 938 49.36 -50.08 20.30
C ARG A 938 49.69 -49.90 21.79
N GLU A 939 50.73 -49.12 22.10
CA GLU A 939 51.08 -48.73 23.48
C GLU A 939 49.99 -47.85 24.12
N THR A 940 49.43 -46.93 23.34
CA THR A 940 48.29 -46.09 23.76
C THR A 940 46.98 -46.75 23.33
N LYS A 941 46.01 -46.80 24.25
CA LYS A 941 44.63 -47.22 23.95
C LYS A 941 43.77 -46.03 23.46
N GLU A 942 44.40 -45.09 22.76
CA GLU A 942 43.75 -43.95 22.12
C GLU A 942 43.41 -44.29 20.66
N ILE A 943 42.24 -43.86 20.19
CA ILE A 943 41.80 -44.00 18.80
C ILE A 943 42.26 -42.78 17.98
N GLU A 944 42.95 -43.02 16.86
CA GLU A 944 43.41 -41.97 15.94
C GLU A 944 42.44 -41.76 14.75
N TRP A 945 42.70 -40.76 13.92
CA TRP A 945 41.82 -40.42 12.79
C TRP A 945 41.80 -41.52 11.71
N GLU A 946 42.97 -42.05 11.39
CA GLU A 946 43.18 -43.09 10.39
C GLU A 946 42.47 -44.41 10.80
N ASP A 947 42.39 -44.70 12.10
CA ASP A 947 41.70 -45.86 12.67
C ASP A 947 40.19 -45.87 12.41
N LEU A 948 39.56 -44.69 12.27
CA LEU A 948 38.12 -44.57 12.03
C LEU A 948 37.70 -45.28 10.73
N SER A 949 38.61 -45.43 9.77
CA SER A 949 38.38 -46.18 8.52
C SER A 949 38.43 -47.70 8.71
N GLN A 950 39.11 -48.17 9.74
CA GLN A 950 39.38 -49.59 10.06
C GLN A 950 38.35 -50.20 11.03
N LEU A 951 37.24 -49.49 11.29
CA LEU A 951 36.13 -49.95 12.12
C LEU A 951 34.85 -50.17 11.27
N PRO A 952 34.86 -51.03 10.23
CA PRO A 952 33.75 -51.18 9.30
C PRO A 952 32.51 -51.81 9.95
N PHE A 953 32.63 -52.82 10.81
CA PHE A 953 31.50 -53.46 11.44
C PHE A 953 30.86 -52.57 12.51
N LEU A 954 31.65 -51.88 13.33
CA LEU A 954 31.16 -50.81 14.20
C LEU A 954 30.43 -49.73 13.39
N THR A 955 30.95 -49.36 12.21
CA THR A 955 30.27 -48.42 11.29
C THR A 955 28.93 -48.96 10.79
N MET A 956 28.82 -50.26 10.52
CA MET A 956 27.57 -50.92 10.13
C MET A 956 26.54 -50.88 11.28
N CYS A 957 26.96 -51.23 12.51
CA CYS A 957 26.13 -51.15 13.70
C CYS A 957 25.68 -49.72 14.00
N ILE A 958 26.56 -48.72 13.86
CA ILE A 958 26.19 -47.30 13.96
C ILE A 958 25.11 -46.96 12.92
N LYS A 959 25.34 -47.27 11.63
CA LYS A 959 24.38 -46.93 10.56
C LYS A 959 23.03 -47.62 10.74
N GLU A 960 22.98 -48.89 11.16
CA GLU A 960 21.72 -49.59 11.41
C GLU A 960 20.98 -49.06 12.63
N SER A 961 21.71 -48.68 13.68
CA SER A 961 21.11 -48.02 14.85
C SER A 961 20.55 -46.64 14.48
N LEU A 962 21.27 -45.85 13.66
CA LEU A 962 20.77 -44.57 13.11
C LEU A 962 19.65 -44.76 12.06
N ARG A 963 19.46 -45.99 11.54
CA ARG A 963 18.31 -46.32 10.69
C ARG A 963 17.06 -46.51 11.53
N LEU A 964 17.11 -47.38 12.55
CA LEU A 964 15.98 -47.65 13.45
C LEU A 964 15.67 -46.49 14.41
N HIS A 965 16.72 -45.81 14.88
CA HIS A 965 16.68 -44.74 15.86
C HIS A 965 17.40 -43.49 15.32
N PRO A 966 16.92 -42.88 14.23
CA PRO A 966 17.52 -41.66 13.69
C PRO A 966 17.42 -40.55 14.74
N PRO A 967 18.54 -39.92 15.15
CA PRO A 967 18.54 -38.86 16.15
C PRO A 967 17.57 -37.75 15.77
N VAL A 968 17.59 -37.29 14.52
CA VAL A 968 16.53 -36.44 13.98
C VAL A 968 15.52 -37.30 13.21
N THR A 969 14.34 -37.52 13.80
CA THR A 969 13.29 -38.38 13.21
C THR A 969 12.61 -37.76 11.99
N VAL A 970 12.66 -36.43 11.86
CA VAL A 970 11.90 -35.65 10.90
C VAL A 970 12.57 -34.31 10.61
N ILE A 971 12.61 -33.91 9.34
CA ILE A 971 13.02 -32.55 8.94
C ILE A 971 11.96 -31.94 8.03
N SER A 972 11.88 -30.62 8.00
CA SER A 972 10.86 -29.93 7.22
C SER A 972 11.44 -28.79 6.38
N ARG A 973 10.74 -28.49 5.28
CA ARG A 973 11.11 -27.56 4.23
C ARG A 973 9.87 -26.84 3.71
N CYS A 974 10.05 -25.66 3.13
CA CYS A 974 9.00 -24.93 2.42
C CYS A 974 9.39 -24.73 0.95
N THR A 975 8.48 -24.97 0.03
CA THR A 975 8.74 -24.79 -1.42
C THR A 975 8.58 -23.33 -1.85
N THR A 976 9.59 -22.66 -2.40
CA THR A 976 9.43 -21.27 -2.93
C THR A 976 8.87 -21.21 -4.36
N GLN A 977 8.75 -22.35 -5.04
CA GLN A 977 8.14 -22.52 -6.35
C GLN A 977 7.42 -23.88 -6.42
N ASP A 978 6.65 -24.13 -7.48
CA ASP A 978 6.01 -25.43 -7.70
C ASP A 978 7.08 -26.52 -7.97
N VAL A 979 6.95 -27.69 -7.33
CA VAL A 979 7.88 -28.81 -7.45
C VAL A 979 7.16 -30.01 -8.06
N VAL A 980 7.63 -30.47 -9.22
CA VAL A 980 7.10 -31.66 -9.90
C VAL A 980 7.74 -32.91 -9.31
N LEU A 981 6.91 -33.89 -8.93
CA LEU A 981 7.33 -35.19 -8.40
C LEU A 981 7.53 -36.21 -9.54
N PRO A 982 8.27 -37.31 -9.32
CA PRO A 982 8.62 -38.27 -10.38
C PRO A 982 7.43 -38.98 -11.05
N ASP A 983 6.23 -38.91 -10.47
CA ASP A 983 4.99 -39.50 -10.99
C ASP A 983 4.06 -38.45 -11.64
N GLY A 984 4.52 -37.21 -11.78
CA GLY A 984 3.75 -36.09 -12.35
C GLY A 984 2.83 -35.37 -11.36
N ARG A 985 2.71 -35.80 -10.10
CA ARG A 985 2.06 -34.96 -9.07
C ARG A 985 2.89 -33.69 -8.85
N VAL A 986 2.22 -32.57 -8.54
CA VAL A 986 2.89 -31.28 -8.31
C VAL A 986 2.64 -30.83 -6.88
N ILE A 987 3.71 -30.58 -6.14
CA ILE A 987 3.68 -29.86 -4.88
C ILE A 987 3.59 -28.36 -5.19
N PRO A 988 2.51 -27.67 -4.80
CA PRO A 988 2.39 -26.23 -5.05
C PRO A 988 3.37 -25.41 -4.20
N LYS A 989 3.79 -24.25 -4.71
CA LYS A 989 4.52 -23.22 -3.98
C LYS A 989 3.87 -22.91 -2.61
N GLY A 990 4.71 -22.70 -1.60
CA GLY A 990 4.32 -22.32 -0.25
C GLY A 990 3.91 -23.48 0.67
N ASN A 991 4.00 -24.75 0.23
CA ASN A 991 3.65 -25.89 1.07
C ASN A 991 4.80 -26.35 1.95
N ILE A 992 4.46 -26.78 3.16
CA ILE A 992 5.38 -27.44 4.07
C ILE A 992 5.53 -28.89 3.62
N CYS A 993 6.75 -29.28 3.32
CA CYS A 993 7.14 -30.63 3.00
C CYS A 993 7.92 -31.19 4.19
N THR A 994 7.33 -32.18 4.86
CA THR A 994 7.93 -32.89 5.98
C THR A 994 8.53 -34.19 5.47
N ILE A 995 9.85 -34.27 5.52
CA ILE A 995 10.65 -35.44 5.17
C ILE A 995 10.75 -36.27 6.45
N SER A 996 10.00 -37.37 6.48
CA SER A 996 10.01 -38.26 7.65
C SER A 996 11.21 -39.18 7.54
N ILE A 997 12.36 -38.80 8.11
CA ILE A 997 13.58 -39.63 8.12
C ILE A 997 13.26 -41.01 8.69
N PHE A 998 12.57 -41.05 9.84
CA PHE A 998 12.05 -42.29 10.43
C PHE A 998 11.19 -43.09 9.43
N GLY A 999 10.18 -42.47 8.80
CA GLY A 999 9.30 -43.14 7.84
C GLY A 999 10.01 -43.64 6.58
N ILE A 1000 11.09 -42.98 6.12
CA ILE A 1000 11.94 -43.42 5.00
C ILE A 1000 12.80 -44.62 5.40
N HIS A 1001 13.33 -44.60 6.62
CA HIS A 1001 14.21 -45.64 7.16
C HIS A 1001 13.47 -46.94 7.54
N HIS A 1002 12.15 -46.86 7.76
CA HIS A 1002 11.27 -48.00 8.07
C HIS A 1002 10.31 -48.32 6.91
N ASN A 1003 10.48 -47.72 5.72
CA ASN A 1003 9.60 -47.97 4.58
C ASN A 1003 9.82 -49.38 3.99
N PRO A 1004 8.83 -50.28 4.01
CA PRO A 1004 8.99 -51.67 3.56
C PRO A 1004 9.20 -51.81 2.05
N SER A 1005 8.94 -50.77 1.25
CA SER A 1005 9.28 -50.75 -0.18
C SER A 1005 10.76 -50.46 -0.47
N VAL A 1006 11.52 -50.06 0.56
CA VAL A 1006 12.95 -49.71 0.49
C VAL A 1006 13.78 -50.65 1.35
N TRP A 1007 13.24 -51.04 2.51
CA TRP A 1007 13.90 -51.83 3.55
C TRP A 1007 13.08 -53.11 3.81
N PRO A 1008 13.52 -54.28 3.30
CA PRO A 1008 12.87 -55.56 3.62
C PRO A 1008 12.95 -55.83 5.13
N GLU A 1009 11.85 -56.25 5.76
CA GLU A 1009 11.75 -56.48 7.21
C GLU A 1009 12.28 -55.26 8.02
N PRO A 1010 11.64 -54.09 7.92
CA PRO A 1010 12.22 -52.82 8.35
C PRO A 1010 12.57 -52.77 9.85
N GLU A 1011 11.83 -53.47 10.70
CA GLU A 1011 12.04 -53.45 12.16
C GLU A 1011 13.19 -54.37 12.64
N VAL A 1012 13.73 -55.23 11.77
CA VAL A 1012 14.82 -56.15 12.14
C VAL A 1012 16.15 -55.40 12.12
N TYR A 1013 16.83 -55.33 13.28
CA TYR A 1013 18.19 -54.82 13.40
C TYR A 1013 19.19 -55.75 12.68
N ASN A 1014 19.70 -55.29 11.55
CA ASN A 1014 20.63 -56.03 10.71
C ASN A 1014 21.77 -55.10 10.21
N PRO A 1015 22.94 -55.08 10.89
CA PRO A 1015 24.09 -54.27 10.48
C PRO A 1015 24.55 -54.51 9.04
N PHE A 1016 24.43 -55.74 8.52
CA PHE A 1016 24.83 -56.11 7.16
C PHE A 1016 24.01 -55.38 6.07
N ARG A 1017 22.93 -54.69 6.44
CA ARG A 1017 22.28 -53.69 5.56
C ARG A 1017 23.20 -52.54 5.14
N PHE A 1018 24.37 -52.37 5.73
CA PHE A 1018 25.36 -51.35 5.36
C PHE A 1018 26.74 -51.93 5.00
N ASP A 1019 26.79 -53.24 4.74
CA ASP A 1019 27.97 -53.93 4.23
C ASP A 1019 28.44 -53.32 2.89
N PRO A 1020 29.69 -52.80 2.79
CA PRO A 1020 30.24 -52.25 1.55
C PRO A 1020 30.47 -53.32 0.48
N GLU A 1021 30.60 -54.61 0.84
CA GLU A 1021 30.80 -55.70 -0.12
C GLU A 1021 29.49 -56.14 -0.78
N THR A 1022 28.33 -55.76 -0.22
CA THR A 1022 27.00 -56.04 -0.77
C THR A 1022 26.42 -54.81 -1.49
N PRO A 1023 26.62 -54.64 -2.82
CA PRO A 1023 26.17 -53.45 -3.56
C PRO A 1023 24.65 -53.40 -3.67
N GLN A 1024 24.04 -52.50 -2.89
CA GLN A 1024 22.59 -52.39 -2.81
C GLN A 1024 22.03 -51.46 -3.89
N LYS A 1025 21.04 -51.94 -4.65
CA LYS A 1025 20.29 -51.17 -5.67
C LYS A 1025 19.31 -50.14 -5.06
N ARG A 1026 19.64 -49.56 -3.90
CA ARG A 1026 18.82 -48.56 -3.20
C ARG A 1026 19.25 -47.13 -3.55
N SER A 1027 18.32 -46.19 -3.45
CA SER A 1027 18.61 -44.77 -3.70
C SER A 1027 19.62 -44.23 -2.67
N PRO A 1028 20.53 -43.31 -3.03
CA PRO A 1028 21.38 -42.62 -2.06
C PRO A 1028 20.59 -41.81 -1.01
N LEU A 1029 19.30 -41.54 -1.27
CA LEU A 1029 18.39 -40.87 -0.34
C LEU A 1029 17.56 -41.85 0.52
N ALA A 1030 17.85 -43.15 0.47
CA ALA A 1030 17.19 -44.16 1.30
C ALA A 1030 17.65 -44.12 2.78
N PHE A 1031 18.87 -43.65 3.02
CA PHE A 1031 19.46 -43.52 4.34
C PHE A 1031 20.01 -42.10 4.50
N ILE A 1032 19.29 -41.28 5.27
CA ILE A 1032 19.52 -39.83 5.42
C ILE A 1032 19.40 -39.35 6.89
N PRO A 1033 20.04 -40.02 7.89
CA PRO A 1033 20.01 -39.52 9.27
C PRO A 1033 20.65 -38.13 9.39
N PHE A 1034 21.58 -37.81 8.47
CA PHE A 1034 22.25 -36.51 8.33
C PHE A 1034 21.64 -35.63 7.23
N SER A 1035 20.35 -35.80 6.88
CA SER A 1035 19.72 -35.11 5.73
C SER A 1035 20.50 -35.40 4.40
N ALA A 1036 20.28 -34.60 3.35
CA ALA A 1036 21.05 -34.65 2.11
C ALA A 1036 21.00 -33.31 1.34
N GLY A 1037 21.86 -33.17 0.34
CA GLY A 1037 21.92 -32.00 -0.57
C GLY A 1037 22.60 -30.77 0.04
N PRO A 1038 22.35 -29.54 -0.47
CA PRO A 1038 23.02 -28.34 0.02
C PRO A 1038 22.61 -27.98 1.46
N ARG A 1039 21.47 -28.51 1.93
CA ARG A 1039 21.00 -28.44 3.33
C ARG A 1039 21.05 -29.84 3.96
N ASN A 1040 22.09 -30.63 3.63
CA ASN A 1040 22.51 -31.73 4.49
C ASN A 1040 22.81 -31.19 5.89
N CYS A 1041 22.78 -32.08 6.88
CA CYS A 1041 23.53 -31.84 8.09
C CYS A 1041 24.90 -31.45 7.62
N ILE A 1042 25.29 -30.26 8.01
CA ILE A 1042 26.65 -29.90 7.84
C ILE A 1042 27.41 -30.95 8.75
N GLY A 1043 26.97 -31.28 9.97
CA GLY A 1043 27.62 -32.08 11.05
C GLY A 1043 27.79 -33.59 11.04
N GLN A 1044 28.04 -34.18 9.89
CA GLN A 1044 28.12 -35.63 9.78
C GLN A 1044 29.48 -36.22 10.16
N THR A 1045 30.57 -35.60 9.79
CA THR A 1045 31.95 -36.09 9.86
C THR A 1045 32.50 -35.95 11.27
N PHE A 1046 32.23 -34.83 11.94
CA PHE A 1046 32.56 -34.65 13.37
C PHE A 1046 31.81 -35.71 14.21
N ALA A 1047 30.48 -35.78 14.07
CA ALA A 1047 29.64 -36.68 14.84
C ALA A 1047 29.96 -38.17 14.57
N MET A 1048 30.22 -38.57 13.31
CA MET A 1048 30.61 -39.95 13.00
C MET A 1048 32.00 -40.31 13.55
N ALA A 1049 32.92 -39.36 13.67
CA ALA A 1049 34.22 -39.59 14.29
C ALA A 1049 34.09 -39.72 15.81
N GLU A 1050 33.42 -38.77 16.45
CA GLU A 1050 33.09 -38.77 17.88
C GLU A 1050 32.37 -40.06 18.29
N MET A 1051 31.31 -40.43 17.56
CA MET A 1051 30.56 -41.68 17.81
C MET A 1051 31.46 -42.92 17.79
N LYS A 1052 32.35 -43.03 16.80
CA LYS A 1052 33.26 -44.17 16.68
C LYS A 1052 34.28 -44.23 17.81
N VAL A 1053 34.93 -43.11 18.14
CA VAL A 1053 35.91 -43.05 19.24
C VAL A 1053 35.24 -43.46 20.55
N VAL A 1054 34.10 -42.84 20.87
CA VAL A 1054 33.39 -43.09 22.13
C VAL A 1054 32.93 -44.54 22.22
N LEU A 1055 32.23 -45.07 21.20
CA LEU A 1055 31.75 -46.46 21.21
C LEU A 1055 32.91 -47.47 21.29
N ALA A 1056 34.00 -47.25 20.55
CA ALA A 1056 35.17 -48.10 20.61
C ALA A 1056 35.73 -48.18 22.03
N LEU A 1057 35.95 -47.03 22.68
CA LEU A 1057 36.43 -46.96 24.06
C LEU A 1057 35.43 -47.51 25.08
N THR A 1058 34.13 -47.28 24.90
CA THR A 1058 33.08 -47.83 25.78
C THR A 1058 33.06 -49.35 25.72
N LEU A 1059 33.01 -49.94 24.51
CA LEU A 1059 32.91 -51.38 24.33
C LEU A 1059 34.15 -52.14 24.82
N LEU A 1060 35.34 -51.52 24.74
CA LEU A 1060 36.57 -52.06 25.32
C LEU A 1060 36.54 -52.17 26.85
N ARG A 1061 35.86 -51.24 27.53
CA ARG A 1061 35.96 -51.02 28.98
C ARG A 1061 34.72 -51.48 29.74
N PHE A 1062 33.59 -51.60 29.06
CA PHE A 1062 32.31 -51.98 29.64
C PHE A 1062 31.60 -52.99 28.72
N ARG A 1063 30.89 -53.93 29.34
CA ARG A 1063 29.79 -54.64 28.70
C ARG A 1063 28.52 -53.90 29.05
N VAL A 1064 27.74 -53.58 28.03
CA VAL A 1064 26.47 -52.86 28.19
C VAL A 1064 25.35 -53.87 28.07
N LEU A 1065 24.47 -53.90 29.06
CA LEU A 1065 23.39 -54.86 29.21
C LEU A 1065 22.04 -54.13 29.18
N PRO A 1066 20.98 -54.74 28.64
CA PRO A 1066 19.67 -54.11 28.63
C PRO A 1066 19.15 -53.97 30.06
N ASP A 1067 18.39 -52.91 30.31
CA ASP A 1067 17.61 -52.79 31.54
C ASP A 1067 16.40 -53.75 31.51
N ASP A 1068 15.72 -53.91 32.64
CA ASP A 1068 14.56 -54.83 32.74
C ASP A 1068 13.31 -54.30 32.00
N GLU A 1069 13.24 -52.99 31.76
CA GLU A 1069 12.17 -52.32 31.01
C GLU A 1069 12.67 -51.84 29.64
N GLU A 1070 11.81 -51.91 28.61
CA GLU A 1070 12.18 -51.42 27.27
C GLU A 1070 12.02 -49.90 27.15
N PRO A 1071 13.04 -49.16 26.65
CA PRO A 1071 12.98 -47.72 26.52
C PRO A 1071 11.96 -47.29 25.46
N ARG A 1072 10.93 -46.57 25.91
CA ARG A 1072 9.88 -46.03 25.04
C ARG A 1072 10.38 -44.79 24.29
N ARG A 1073 10.37 -44.83 22.95
CA ARG A 1073 10.90 -43.74 22.12
C ARG A 1073 10.07 -42.46 22.25
N LYS A 1074 10.74 -41.29 22.29
CA LYS A 1074 10.16 -39.96 22.50
C LYS A 1074 10.83 -38.91 21.59
N PRO A 1075 10.15 -38.41 20.55
CA PRO A 1075 10.70 -37.40 19.64
C PRO A 1075 10.71 -35.96 20.19
N GLU A 1076 11.71 -35.59 20.99
CA GLU A 1076 11.89 -34.23 21.54
C GLU A 1076 12.93 -33.40 20.76
N LEU A 1077 12.60 -32.96 19.53
CA LEU A 1077 13.51 -32.42 18.49
C LEU A 1077 14.47 -33.50 17.96
N ILE A 1078 15.12 -34.19 18.89
CA ILE A 1078 15.87 -35.43 18.70
C ILE A 1078 15.09 -36.64 19.21
N LEU A 1079 15.64 -37.85 19.09
CA LEU A 1079 15.04 -39.08 19.61
C LEU A 1079 15.58 -39.47 20.99
N ARG A 1080 14.71 -39.50 22.00
CA ARG A 1080 15.01 -39.89 23.40
C ARG A 1080 14.17 -41.07 23.87
N ALA A 1081 14.40 -41.51 25.10
CA ALA A 1081 13.48 -42.36 25.85
C ALA A 1081 12.61 -41.53 26.83
N GLU A 1082 11.38 -41.97 27.13
CA GLU A 1082 10.42 -41.21 27.96
C GLU A 1082 10.89 -40.93 29.39
N GLU A 1083 11.61 -41.86 30.00
CA GLU A 1083 12.05 -41.80 31.41
C GLU A 1083 13.59 -41.85 31.56
N GLY A 1084 14.33 -41.54 30.49
CA GLY A 1084 15.77 -41.79 30.37
C GLY A 1084 16.09 -43.09 29.65
N LEU A 1085 17.26 -43.20 29.05
CA LEU A 1085 17.70 -44.42 28.34
C LEU A 1085 18.61 -45.22 29.28
N TRP A 1086 17.96 -45.96 30.17
CA TRP A 1086 18.61 -46.79 31.17
C TRP A 1086 19.25 -48.03 30.54
N LEU A 1087 20.53 -48.26 30.84
CA LEU A 1087 21.22 -49.52 30.60
C LEU A 1087 22.03 -49.91 31.84
N ARG A 1088 22.32 -51.20 31.95
CA ARG A 1088 23.19 -51.75 32.99
C ARG A 1088 24.62 -51.85 32.47
N LEU A 1089 25.58 -51.31 33.22
CA LEU A 1089 27.00 -51.39 32.91
C LEU A 1089 27.66 -52.44 33.79
N GLU A 1090 28.30 -53.41 33.14
CA GLU A 1090 29.30 -54.28 33.74
C GLU A 1090 30.68 -53.71 33.35
N PRO A 1091 31.45 -53.12 34.28
CA PRO A 1091 32.84 -52.78 34.01
C PRO A 1091 33.58 -54.05 33.66
N LEU A 1092 34.09 -54.11 32.43
CA LEU A 1092 35.03 -55.17 32.09
C LEU A 1092 36.26 -54.91 32.95
N SER A 1093 36.66 -55.94 33.71
CA SER A 1093 37.93 -55.90 34.41
C SER A 1093 38.97 -55.50 33.37
N ALA A 1094 39.87 -54.57 33.70
CA ALA A 1094 41.02 -54.36 32.85
C ALA A 1094 41.73 -55.71 32.76
N GLY A 1095 41.63 -56.38 31.59
CA GLY A 1095 42.58 -57.41 31.21
C GLY A 1095 43.95 -56.82 31.50
N PRO A 1096 44.80 -57.55 32.25
CA PRO A 1096 45.82 -56.95 33.10
C PRO A 1096 46.67 -55.92 32.36
N GLN A 1097 46.99 -54.83 33.09
CA GLN A 1097 47.56 -53.57 32.60
C GLN A 1097 48.60 -53.72 31.49
#